data_AF-A0A7C6XUE9-F1
#
_entry.id   AF-A0A7C6XUE9-F1
#
_cell.length_a   1.000
_cell.length_b   1.000
_cell.length_c   1.000
_cell.angle_alpha   90.00
_cell.angle_beta   90.00
_cell.angle_gamma   90.00
#
_symmetry.space_group_name_H-M   'P 1'
#
loop_
_entity.id
_entity.type
_entity.pdbx_description
1 polymer ?
#
loop_
_entity_poly.entity_id
_entity_poly.type
_entity_poly.pdbx_seq_one_letter_code
_entity_poly.pdbx_strand_id
1 'polypeptide(L)'
;MKKFIIITICLIPIILILALNGASTIVAINTPDNPTEIEIRNHNNRLVTDREALEVELTNDESFIIINIFPEITKNKNINKPILNSNSTGEVALEKIKDTNRYRVIPKKPGYAELILSAEANVELKRKLSFIVKTNKITEVDILDANRRQLGVSDSKSEAVYEFGDTYYLDYYAKPFDALDFVSPKWSFSPFGAAEVHNGHVVINDELEREITTVTFSAYGKDGIPINSKTKIDFTKTIVSRTLVHTKDVVDEDWIRENIVFNEYKESAEINKLEGNKYEVLANDRRVVITVFDNLEGDVYFSDGIETIYTNTSILQLILSDANSGEVIDLDDVYSPYHNNVRFESCDSSVLEVDSEKGFIKPLKHGTCEVSAFVFDKEYKKTIEIREVKEVFSLKHDYIDEKRGIRQDRIWGTKFIEGGEDLTLTWKERLSQMKIIDTYDFFIEDDDATFDIIWETDKEDVIEIQRLNPIGEKNDIRIKFLETGLGQSVKLTAYMSDGKNKIEHFKRSFTFKILNRPNAINVFDSVQCYKVYQERALDMVLQSNIVHSNGTYANRIVVYANVWGNGFNISQNLDVDDLNKWYALISFYSERADLINEISDDKIIFDDFSITGVPTLEDKKFANIAPRGIEIHHIPKTPVIFRYLQIKNCTMGLDIREVANLTIEGCIIGDNSLGGATRFNDWHENIDSDLFIIKNSIFTNSLAPSIMFLYSELDLVGKYAGKNILPTVNLEGDVRFYNWQSRKQIAGMFDAIMSSFFEEGSGLGALKDLVAPFWTSIMKDSRMDKMFMWHRGVEYASIGMFTYGLTAKNDMRKLHIGNKYIAKELPISNKDTKPLLELAKVILSVITNSTIEEFYDSYLIGYDFSQGKPDVLPLEPVPATYGMYDSLTGGQAAEYI
;
A
#
# COMPACT_ATOMS: atom_id res chain seq x y z
N MET A 1 -19.37 -21.89 -60.22
CA MET A 1 -19.74 -20.66 -59.47
C MET A 1 -21.07 -20.75 -58.72
N LYS A 2 -22.22 -21.14 -59.33
CA LYS A 2 -23.51 -21.26 -58.61
C LYS A 2 -23.51 -22.21 -57.40
N LYS A 3 -22.81 -23.35 -57.46
CA LYS A 3 -22.69 -24.29 -56.33
C LYS A 3 -21.86 -23.74 -55.16
N PHE A 4 -20.84 -22.92 -55.42
CA PHE A 4 -20.01 -22.30 -54.39
C PHE A 4 -20.80 -21.23 -53.61
N ILE A 5 -21.55 -20.39 -54.32
CA ILE A 5 -22.44 -19.37 -53.71
C ILE A 5 -23.56 -20.01 -52.87
N ILE A 6 -24.16 -21.11 -53.34
CA ILE A 6 -25.18 -21.84 -52.56
C ILE A 6 -24.58 -22.48 -51.29
N ILE A 7 -23.38 -23.06 -51.37
CA ILE A 7 -22.67 -23.62 -50.21
C ILE A 7 -22.29 -22.52 -49.21
N THR A 8 -21.82 -21.36 -49.67
CA THR A 8 -21.54 -20.20 -48.82
C THR A 8 -22.81 -19.65 -48.16
N ILE A 9 -23.92 -19.54 -48.88
CA ILE A 9 -25.22 -19.10 -48.33
C ILE A 9 -25.77 -20.09 -47.30
N CYS A 10 -25.58 -21.40 -47.49
CA CYS A 10 -25.96 -22.42 -46.50
C CYS A 10 -25.04 -22.47 -45.28
N LEU A 11 -23.77 -22.04 -45.42
CA LEU A 11 -22.80 -21.96 -44.33
C LEU A 11 -22.96 -20.69 -43.48
N ILE A 12 -23.53 -19.61 -44.01
CA ILE A 12 -23.75 -18.35 -43.25
C ILE A 12 -24.64 -18.57 -42.01
N PRO A 13 -25.79 -19.27 -42.07
CA PRO A 13 -26.57 -19.62 -40.89
C PRO A 13 -25.78 -20.48 -39.89
N ILE A 14 -24.95 -21.41 -40.37
CA ILE A 14 -24.16 -22.32 -39.53
C ILE A 14 -23.03 -21.54 -38.82
N ILE A 15 -22.35 -20.64 -39.53
CA ILE A 15 -21.33 -19.73 -38.97
C ILE A 15 -21.99 -18.73 -38.01
N LEU A 16 -23.17 -18.20 -38.32
CA LEU A 16 -23.95 -17.35 -37.41
C LEU A 16 -24.44 -18.11 -36.19
N ILE A 17 -24.88 -19.36 -36.31
CA ILE A 17 -25.31 -20.20 -35.18
C ILE A 17 -24.11 -20.60 -34.31
N LEU A 18 -22.96 -20.93 -34.92
CA LEU A 18 -21.71 -21.21 -34.19
C LEU A 18 -21.16 -19.94 -33.50
N ALA A 19 -21.26 -18.78 -34.15
CA ALA A 19 -20.90 -17.49 -33.56
C ALA A 19 -21.90 -17.06 -32.47
N LEU A 20 -23.20 -17.29 -32.64
CA LEU A 20 -24.25 -16.99 -31.64
C LEU A 20 -24.22 -17.96 -30.45
N ASN A 21 -23.81 -19.21 -30.64
CA ASN A 21 -23.65 -20.18 -29.55
C ASN A 21 -22.35 -19.90 -28.77
N GLY A 22 -21.24 -19.62 -29.47
CA GLY A 22 -20.00 -19.15 -28.84
C GLY A 22 -20.18 -17.83 -28.10
N ALA A 23 -20.85 -16.84 -28.73
CA ALA A 23 -21.20 -15.59 -28.09
C ALA A 23 -22.18 -15.79 -26.92
N SER A 24 -23.13 -16.73 -26.98
CA SER A 24 -24.04 -16.95 -25.85
C SER A 24 -23.36 -17.55 -24.62
N THR A 25 -22.30 -18.34 -24.79
CA THR A 25 -21.47 -18.85 -23.68
C THR A 25 -20.54 -17.76 -23.15
N ILE A 26 -19.92 -16.96 -24.03
CA ILE A 26 -19.07 -15.82 -23.65
C ILE A 26 -19.88 -14.74 -22.89
N VAL A 27 -21.09 -14.43 -23.37
CA VAL A 27 -22.04 -13.50 -22.72
C VAL A 27 -22.65 -14.07 -21.44
N ALA A 28 -22.62 -15.39 -21.22
CA ALA A 28 -23.09 -16.02 -19.97
C ALA A 28 -22.07 -15.93 -18.83
N ILE A 29 -20.78 -15.71 -19.15
CA ILE A 29 -19.67 -15.91 -18.22
C ILE A 29 -19.04 -14.59 -17.79
N ASN A 30 -18.90 -13.60 -18.69
CA ASN A 30 -18.17 -12.37 -18.35
C ASN A 30 -19.08 -11.14 -18.19
N THR A 31 -18.85 -10.39 -17.12
CA THR A 31 -19.27 -9.00 -16.98
C THR A 31 -18.22 -8.05 -17.59
N PRO A 32 -18.60 -6.85 -18.11
CA PRO A 32 -17.63 -5.84 -18.49
C PRO A 32 -16.73 -5.46 -17.31
N ASP A 33 -15.44 -5.22 -17.52
CA ASP A 33 -14.54 -4.86 -16.41
C ASP A 33 -14.89 -3.50 -15.79
N ASN A 34 -14.75 -3.42 -14.47
CA ASN A 34 -14.60 -2.14 -13.78
C ASN A 34 -13.33 -1.39 -14.27
N PRO A 35 -13.19 -0.09 -14.00
CA PRO A 35 -11.94 0.61 -14.29
C PRO A 35 -10.69 -0.14 -13.82
N THR A 36 -9.67 -0.22 -14.67
CA THR A 36 -8.41 -0.94 -14.41
C THR A 36 -7.18 -0.03 -14.40
N GLU A 37 -7.29 1.19 -14.93
CA GLU A 37 -6.17 2.13 -14.97
C GLU A 37 -6.67 3.59 -14.81
N ILE A 38 -5.94 4.37 -14.01
CA ILE A 38 -6.05 5.83 -13.94
C ILE A 38 -4.78 6.39 -14.57
N GLU A 39 -4.88 7.16 -15.64
CA GLU A 39 -3.76 7.85 -16.28
C GLU A 39 -3.82 9.35 -15.95
N ILE A 40 -2.68 9.93 -15.52
CA ILE A 40 -2.58 11.35 -15.19
C ILE A 40 -1.63 12.04 -16.17
N ARG A 41 -2.06 13.19 -16.71
CA ARG A 41 -1.23 14.04 -17.56
C ARG A 41 -1.24 15.49 -17.06
N ASN A 42 -0.13 16.20 -17.25
CA ASN A 42 -0.05 17.62 -16.94
C ASN A 42 -0.75 18.48 -18.02
N HIS A 43 -0.75 19.80 -17.84
CA HIS A 43 -1.36 20.76 -18.78
C HIS A 43 -0.76 20.70 -20.21
N ASN A 44 0.48 20.20 -20.34
CA ASN A 44 1.17 20.00 -21.62
C ASN A 44 0.92 18.60 -22.22
N ASN A 45 -0.03 17.84 -21.68
CA ASN A 45 -0.39 16.49 -22.10
C ASN A 45 0.76 15.45 -21.94
N ARG A 46 1.75 15.73 -21.09
CA ARG A 46 2.80 14.78 -20.70
C ARG A 46 2.31 13.90 -19.55
N LEU A 47 2.56 12.60 -19.65
CA LEU A 47 2.29 11.62 -18.59
C LEU A 47 3.04 11.99 -17.31
N VAL A 48 2.34 11.98 -16.18
CA VAL A 48 2.90 12.25 -14.85
C VAL A 48 3.05 10.92 -14.13
N THR A 49 4.27 10.53 -13.78
CA THR A 49 4.53 9.28 -13.04
C THR A 49 4.35 9.48 -11.54
N ASP A 50 4.23 8.39 -10.78
CA ASP A 50 4.00 8.45 -9.33
C ASP A 50 5.21 9.02 -8.54
N ARG A 51 6.37 9.11 -9.18
CA ARG A 51 7.62 9.68 -8.65
C ARG A 51 7.82 11.15 -8.99
N GLU A 52 7.02 11.70 -9.91
CA GLU A 52 7.12 13.11 -10.30
C GLU A 52 6.22 13.97 -9.41
N ALA A 53 6.75 15.10 -8.94
CA ALA A 53 5.96 16.14 -8.31
C ALA A 53 5.72 17.30 -9.27
N LEU A 54 4.48 17.77 -9.35
CA LEU A 54 4.12 18.93 -10.15
C LEU A 54 4.31 20.21 -9.34
N GLU A 55 5.09 21.15 -9.89
CA GLU A 55 5.24 22.47 -9.27
C GLU A 55 4.03 23.35 -9.58
N VAL A 56 3.49 23.99 -8.55
CA VAL A 56 2.40 24.97 -8.66
C VAL A 56 2.68 26.16 -7.75
N GLU A 57 2.33 27.36 -8.19
CA GLU A 57 2.47 28.57 -7.38
C GLU A 57 1.15 28.94 -6.73
N LEU A 58 1.17 29.40 -5.46
CA LEU A 58 -0.04 29.86 -4.75
C LEU A 58 -0.83 30.95 -5.50
N THR A 59 -0.16 31.72 -6.36
CA THR A 59 -0.75 32.81 -7.13
C THR A 59 -1.30 32.40 -8.49
N ASN A 60 -1.09 31.15 -8.91
CA ASN A 60 -1.48 30.66 -10.23
C ASN A 60 -2.73 29.76 -10.17
N ASP A 61 -3.88 30.33 -10.53
CA ASP A 61 -5.18 29.64 -10.54
C ASP A 61 -5.50 28.95 -11.88
N GLU A 62 -4.62 29.05 -12.89
CA GLU A 62 -4.87 28.53 -14.25
C GLU A 62 -4.34 27.10 -14.48
N SER A 63 -3.65 26.52 -13.48
CA SER A 63 -3.09 25.19 -13.59
C SER A 63 -4.18 24.11 -13.63
N PHE A 64 -4.05 23.14 -14.54
CA PHE A 64 -4.92 21.98 -14.60
C PHE A 64 -4.14 20.71 -14.93
N ILE A 65 -4.72 19.57 -14.58
CA ILE A 65 -4.27 18.22 -14.96
C ILE A 65 -5.39 17.51 -15.71
N ILE A 66 -5.03 16.45 -16.43
CA ILE A 66 -5.94 15.58 -17.16
C ILE A 66 -5.90 14.21 -16.48
N ILE A 67 -7.07 13.68 -16.11
CA ILE A 67 -7.20 12.36 -15.48
C ILE A 67 -8.09 11.49 -16.36
N ASN A 68 -7.48 10.49 -17.00
CA ASN A 68 -8.19 9.49 -17.80
C ASN A 68 -8.42 8.23 -16.99
N ILE A 69 -9.59 7.60 -17.17
CA ILE A 69 -9.93 6.32 -16.55
C ILE A 69 -10.20 5.31 -17.65
N PHE A 70 -9.49 4.19 -17.61
CA PHE A 70 -9.61 3.10 -18.57
C PHE A 70 -10.24 1.84 -17.95
N PRO A 71 -10.95 1.02 -18.75
CA PRO A 71 -11.20 1.21 -20.18
C PRO A 71 -12.20 2.36 -20.45
N GLU A 72 -12.08 3.03 -21.61
CA GLU A 72 -12.93 4.19 -21.95
C GLU A 72 -14.43 3.85 -22.05
N ILE A 73 -14.80 2.59 -22.10
CA ILE A 73 -16.21 2.17 -22.17
C ILE A 73 -16.84 1.94 -20.79
N THR A 74 -16.12 2.24 -19.70
CA THR A 74 -16.65 2.09 -18.34
C THR A 74 -17.83 3.04 -18.06
N LYS A 75 -18.80 2.55 -17.26
CA LYS A 75 -20.06 3.24 -16.93
C LYS A 75 -19.83 4.53 -16.12
N ASN A 76 -18.74 4.59 -15.34
CA ASN A 76 -18.38 5.77 -14.55
C ASN A 76 -16.87 6.05 -14.66
N LYS A 77 -16.55 7.26 -15.18
CA LYS A 77 -15.17 7.76 -15.38
C LYS A 77 -14.77 8.84 -14.38
N ASN A 78 -15.51 8.99 -13.29
CA ASN A 78 -15.17 9.92 -12.24
C ASN A 78 -14.17 9.30 -11.26
N ILE A 79 -13.46 10.17 -10.57
CA ILE A 79 -12.68 9.81 -9.38
C ILE A 79 -13.47 10.18 -8.13
N ASN A 80 -13.27 9.42 -7.06
CA ASN A 80 -13.71 9.84 -5.74
C ASN A 80 -13.01 11.15 -5.36
N LYS A 81 -13.54 11.83 -4.32
CA LYS A 81 -12.86 13.00 -3.75
C LYS A 81 -11.43 12.62 -3.38
N PRO A 82 -10.40 13.32 -3.92
CA PRO A 82 -9.00 13.05 -3.58
C PRO A 82 -8.76 13.15 -2.07
N ILE A 83 -7.96 12.23 -1.56
CA ILE A 83 -7.58 12.19 -0.14
C ILE A 83 -6.19 12.80 -0.02
N LEU A 84 -6.03 13.83 0.82
CA LEU A 84 -4.73 14.39 1.16
C LEU A 84 -3.99 13.41 2.09
N ASN A 85 -2.80 12.99 1.71
CA ASN A 85 -1.96 12.13 2.54
C ASN A 85 -1.56 12.89 3.82
N SER A 86 -1.57 12.21 4.97
CA SER A 86 -1.13 12.75 6.27
C SER A 86 0.32 13.24 6.28
N ASN A 87 1.14 12.78 5.34
CA ASN A 87 2.54 13.21 5.18
C ASN A 87 2.68 14.56 4.44
N SER A 88 1.57 15.19 4.01
CA SER A 88 1.56 16.47 3.31
C SER A 88 1.75 17.66 4.26
N THR A 89 2.59 18.61 3.88
CA THR A 89 2.77 19.89 4.59
C THR A 89 2.09 21.07 3.91
N GLY A 90 1.98 21.01 2.59
CA GLY A 90 1.15 21.87 1.76
C GLY A 90 -0.27 21.32 1.58
N GLU A 91 -1.08 22.04 0.83
CA GLU A 91 -2.45 21.66 0.52
C GLU A 91 -2.82 22.07 -0.91
N VAL A 92 -3.40 21.12 -1.63
CA VAL A 92 -3.90 21.30 -3.00
C VAL A 92 -5.28 20.66 -3.09
N ALA A 93 -6.21 21.34 -3.74
CA ALA A 93 -7.52 20.78 -4.09
C ALA A 93 -7.64 20.58 -5.59
N LEU A 94 -8.37 19.55 -6.00
CA LEU A 94 -8.73 19.31 -7.40
C LEU A 94 -10.21 19.59 -7.61
N GLU A 95 -10.53 20.45 -8.57
CA GLU A 95 -11.91 20.74 -8.96
C GLU A 95 -12.14 20.30 -10.41
N LYS A 96 -13.11 19.40 -10.63
CA LYS A 96 -13.43 18.91 -11.97
C LYS A 96 -14.01 20.04 -12.83
N ILE A 97 -13.40 20.25 -14.00
CA ILE A 97 -13.97 21.15 -15.03
C ILE A 97 -15.12 20.39 -15.69
N LYS A 98 -16.34 20.92 -15.56
CA LYS A 98 -17.61 20.28 -15.97
C LYS A 98 -17.49 19.55 -17.32
N ASP A 99 -18.00 18.33 -17.35
CA ASP A 99 -18.09 17.46 -18.54
C ASP A 99 -16.76 17.19 -19.26
N THR A 100 -15.63 17.36 -18.57
CA THR A 100 -14.30 17.01 -19.07
C THR A 100 -13.57 16.03 -18.15
N ASN A 101 -12.45 15.49 -18.63
CA ASN A 101 -11.45 14.76 -17.86
C ASN A 101 -10.40 15.70 -17.22
N ARG A 102 -10.61 17.02 -17.26
CA ARG A 102 -9.67 18.02 -16.74
C ARG A 102 -10.06 18.44 -15.33
N TYR A 103 -9.06 18.59 -14.47
CA TYR A 103 -9.21 19.01 -13.09
C TYR A 103 -8.35 20.23 -12.87
N ARG A 104 -8.96 21.35 -12.45
CA ARG A 104 -8.24 22.54 -12.02
C ARG A 104 -7.49 22.21 -10.74
N VAL A 105 -6.21 22.57 -10.70
CA VAL A 105 -5.35 22.44 -9.53
C VAL A 105 -5.44 23.75 -8.76
N ILE A 106 -5.93 23.69 -7.53
CA ILE A 106 -6.14 24.88 -6.70
C ILE A 106 -5.19 24.79 -5.51
N PRO A 107 -4.04 25.48 -5.56
CA PRO A 107 -3.10 25.50 -4.44
C PRO A 107 -3.71 26.28 -3.26
N LYS A 108 -3.56 25.75 -2.04
CA LYS A 108 -4.16 26.31 -0.82
C LYS A 108 -3.11 26.69 0.22
N LYS A 109 -2.05 25.88 0.36
CA LYS A 109 -0.99 26.08 1.35
C LYS A 109 0.37 25.66 0.76
N PRO A 110 1.43 26.46 0.97
CA PRO A 110 2.77 26.14 0.46
C PRO A 110 3.35 24.88 1.10
N GLY A 111 4.25 24.21 0.37
CA GLY A 111 4.90 22.97 0.75
C GLY A 111 4.46 21.76 -0.09
N TYR A 112 4.93 20.58 0.32
CA TYR A 112 4.64 19.32 -0.36
C TYR A 112 3.19 18.86 -0.09
N ALA A 113 2.45 18.54 -1.15
CA ALA A 113 1.11 17.97 -1.04
C ALA A 113 0.99 16.69 -1.88
N GLU A 114 0.50 15.62 -1.27
CA GLU A 114 0.29 14.35 -1.95
C GLU A 114 -1.20 13.97 -1.88
N LEU A 115 -1.80 13.77 -3.06
CA LEU A 115 -3.19 13.37 -3.21
C LEU A 115 -3.25 11.91 -3.65
N ILE A 116 -4.12 11.14 -2.98
CA ILE A 116 -4.48 9.79 -3.40
C ILE A 116 -5.80 9.86 -4.16
N LEU A 117 -5.74 9.48 -5.43
CA LEU A 117 -6.88 9.41 -6.33
C LEU A 117 -7.38 7.97 -6.37
N SER A 118 -8.69 7.77 -6.43
CA SER A 118 -9.29 6.45 -6.69
C SER A 118 -10.49 6.58 -7.63
N ALA A 119 -10.73 5.57 -8.46
CA ALA A 119 -11.87 5.58 -9.38
C ALA A 119 -13.19 5.35 -8.60
N GLU A 120 -14.26 6.07 -8.93
CA GLU A 120 -15.54 5.89 -8.23
C GLU A 120 -16.10 4.47 -8.40
N ALA A 121 -15.92 3.86 -9.57
CA ALA A 121 -16.38 2.49 -9.85
C ALA A 121 -15.40 1.38 -9.43
N ASN A 122 -14.17 1.73 -9.04
CA ASN A 122 -13.18 0.78 -8.54
C ASN A 122 -12.23 1.45 -7.53
N VAL A 123 -12.52 1.31 -6.24
CA VAL A 123 -11.75 1.95 -5.16
C VAL A 123 -10.38 1.32 -4.93
N GLU A 124 -10.16 0.09 -5.40
CA GLU A 124 -8.84 -0.56 -5.39
C GLU A 124 -7.88 0.08 -6.39
N LEU A 125 -8.42 0.69 -7.45
CA LEU A 125 -7.63 1.40 -8.42
C LEU A 125 -7.25 2.77 -7.86
N LYS A 126 -6.09 2.83 -7.22
CA LYS A 126 -5.53 4.03 -6.61
C LYS A 126 -4.32 4.54 -7.39
N ARG A 127 -4.15 5.86 -7.41
CA ARG A 127 -2.96 6.51 -7.97
C ARG A 127 -2.55 7.70 -7.12
N LYS A 128 -1.25 7.81 -6.86
CA LYS A 128 -0.64 8.93 -6.16
C LYS A 128 -0.43 10.10 -7.12
N LEU A 129 -0.60 11.31 -6.61
CA LEU A 129 -0.26 12.54 -7.33
C LEU A 129 0.39 13.55 -6.37
N SER A 130 1.62 13.93 -6.66
CA SER A 130 2.44 14.79 -5.81
C SER A 130 2.52 16.21 -6.37
N PHE A 131 2.53 17.21 -5.48
CA PHE A 131 2.69 18.62 -5.80
C PHE A 131 3.72 19.28 -4.88
N ILE A 132 4.47 20.24 -5.42
CA ILE A 132 5.27 21.19 -4.63
C ILE A 132 4.61 22.56 -4.81
N VAL A 133 4.01 23.07 -3.74
CA VAL A 133 3.33 24.37 -3.75
C VAL A 133 4.31 25.47 -3.35
N LYS A 134 4.72 26.30 -4.30
CA LYS A 134 5.70 27.38 -4.13
C LYS A 134 5.06 28.73 -3.81
N THR A 135 5.84 29.61 -3.20
CA THR A 135 5.51 31.01 -2.90
C THR A 135 6.78 31.85 -2.81
N ASN A 136 6.68 33.15 -3.09
CA ASN A 136 7.78 34.11 -2.92
C ASN A 136 7.75 34.80 -1.56
N LYS A 137 6.73 34.52 -0.74
CA LYS A 137 6.52 35.13 0.57
C LYS A 137 6.89 34.15 1.68
N ILE A 138 7.76 34.59 2.60
CA ILE A 138 7.95 33.93 3.90
C ILE A 138 6.76 34.26 4.78
N THR A 139 6.24 33.27 5.49
CA THR A 139 5.10 33.43 6.41
C THR A 139 5.50 33.36 7.87
N GLU A 140 6.66 32.79 8.19
CA GLU A 140 7.09 32.56 9.56
C GLU A 140 8.63 32.49 9.63
N VAL A 141 9.22 33.08 10.67
CA VAL A 141 10.61 32.79 11.08
C VAL A 141 10.70 32.58 12.59
N ASP A 142 11.58 31.66 12.97
CA ASP A 142 11.81 31.29 14.36
C ASP A 142 13.27 31.48 14.76
N ILE A 143 13.50 31.76 16.04
CA ILE A 143 14.81 31.68 16.69
C ILE A 143 14.84 30.39 17.50
N LEU A 144 15.89 29.61 17.32
CA LEU A 144 16.05 28.28 17.89
C LEU A 144 17.36 28.18 18.68
N ASP A 145 17.42 27.29 19.68
CA ASP A 145 18.68 26.93 20.35
C ASP A 145 19.42 25.76 19.66
N ALA A 146 20.53 25.31 20.26
CA ALA A 146 21.33 24.16 19.79
C ALA A 146 20.53 22.85 19.57
N ASN A 147 19.44 22.67 20.31
CA ASN A 147 18.56 21.50 20.23
C ASN A 147 17.31 21.77 19.38
N ARG A 148 17.33 22.86 18.59
CA ARG A 148 16.20 23.39 17.82
C ARG A 148 14.94 23.68 18.64
N ARG A 149 15.07 23.91 19.95
CA ARG A 149 13.94 24.37 20.77
C ARG A 149 13.63 25.81 20.42
N GLN A 150 12.35 26.09 20.20
CA GLN A 150 11.85 27.41 19.82
C GLN A 150 12.00 28.41 20.98
N LEU A 151 12.80 29.45 20.75
CA LEU A 151 13.04 30.57 21.68
C LEU A 151 12.21 31.80 21.32
N GLY A 152 11.86 31.99 20.05
CA GLY A 152 11.06 33.11 19.58
C GLY A 152 10.41 32.80 18.23
N VAL A 153 9.22 33.35 18.00
CA VAL A 153 8.40 33.16 16.79
C VAL A 153 7.99 34.52 16.24
N SER A 154 8.03 34.68 14.92
CA SER A 154 7.49 35.85 14.24
C SER A 154 6.04 36.14 14.64
N ASP A 155 5.68 37.41 14.74
CA ASP A 155 4.35 37.88 15.16
C ASP A 155 3.93 37.51 16.60
N SER A 156 4.81 36.87 17.38
CA SER A 156 4.63 36.63 18.82
C SER A 156 5.53 37.54 19.65
N LYS A 157 5.01 38.05 20.79
CA LYS A 157 5.84 38.69 21.81
C LYS A 157 6.19 37.66 22.87
N SER A 158 7.34 37.01 22.72
CA SER A 158 7.92 36.23 23.82
C SER A 158 8.57 37.19 24.83
N GLU A 159 8.05 37.22 26.06
CA GLU A 159 8.72 37.89 27.19
C GLU A 159 9.58 36.92 28.01
N ALA A 160 9.62 35.64 27.63
CA ALA A 160 10.46 34.66 28.28
C ALA A 160 11.93 35.04 28.12
N VAL A 161 12.66 34.97 29.24
CA VAL A 161 14.11 35.15 29.26
C VAL A 161 14.74 33.76 29.29
N TYR A 162 15.50 33.45 28.26
CA TYR A 162 16.20 32.19 28.13
C TYR A 162 17.63 32.32 28.64
N GLU A 163 18.13 31.26 29.23
CA GLU A 163 19.56 31.13 29.54
C GLU A 163 20.21 30.28 28.45
N PHE A 164 21.46 30.59 28.11
CA PHE A 164 22.21 29.71 27.21
C PHE A 164 22.48 28.35 27.85
N GLY A 165 22.41 27.30 27.02
CA GLY A 165 22.90 25.97 27.33
C GLY A 165 24.41 25.83 27.10
N ASP A 166 24.91 24.59 27.08
CA ASP A 166 26.34 24.25 27.11
C ASP A 166 27.16 24.65 25.87
N THR A 167 26.55 25.14 24.78
CA THR A 167 27.24 25.36 23.48
C THR A 167 27.07 26.75 22.85
N TYR A 168 26.34 27.66 23.52
CA TYR A 168 26.09 29.05 23.08
C TYR A 168 25.78 29.16 21.59
N TYR A 169 24.64 28.59 21.20
CA TYR A 169 24.25 28.46 19.80
C TYR A 169 22.84 29.00 19.56
N LEU A 170 22.68 29.72 18.47
CA LEU A 170 21.40 30.21 17.97
C LEU A 170 21.23 29.83 16.50
N ASP A 171 20.14 29.16 16.18
CA ASP A 171 19.75 28.87 14.81
C ASP A 171 18.46 29.62 14.47
N TYR A 172 18.08 29.59 13.20
CA TYR A 172 16.79 30.07 12.75
C TYR A 172 16.07 29.04 11.89
N TYR A 173 14.77 29.25 11.73
CA TYR A 173 13.96 28.53 10.77
C TYR A 173 13.13 29.53 9.99
N ALA A 174 12.98 29.34 8.67
CA ALA A 174 12.17 30.20 7.81
C ALA A 174 11.21 29.36 6.98
N LYS A 175 9.93 29.77 6.91
CA LYS A 175 8.88 28.98 6.28
C LYS A 175 8.09 29.77 5.23
N PRO A 176 7.96 29.26 3.99
CA PRO A 176 8.79 28.20 3.40
C PRO A 176 10.19 28.73 3.10
N PHE A 177 11.22 27.89 3.26
CA PHE A 177 12.62 28.27 3.05
C PHE A 177 12.87 28.76 1.62
N ASP A 178 12.24 28.13 0.62
CA ASP A 178 12.38 28.50 -0.79
C ASP A 178 11.94 29.94 -1.11
N ALA A 179 11.15 30.58 -0.24
CA ALA A 179 10.74 31.97 -0.37
C ALA A 179 11.82 32.96 0.12
N LEU A 180 12.86 32.48 0.81
CA LEU A 180 13.90 33.29 1.42
C LEU A 180 14.83 33.92 0.37
N ASP A 181 15.05 35.22 0.52
CA ASP A 181 16.14 35.94 -0.15
C ASP A 181 17.45 35.67 0.59
N PHE A 182 18.45 35.16 -0.13
CA PHE A 182 19.60 34.53 0.52
C PHE A 182 20.68 35.49 1.01
N VAL A 183 20.61 36.77 0.65
CA VAL A 183 21.53 37.82 1.16
C VAL A 183 20.93 38.59 2.35
N SER A 184 19.79 38.13 2.87
CA SER A 184 18.92 38.87 3.77
C SER A 184 18.92 38.48 5.27
N PRO A 185 19.34 37.26 5.69
CA PRO A 185 19.37 36.89 7.11
C PRO A 185 20.27 37.79 7.94
N LYS A 186 19.74 38.37 9.03
CA LYS A 186 20.49 39.26 9.92
C LYS A 186 20.13 39.06 11.38
N TRP A 187 21.15 38.98 12.22
CA TRP A 187 21.05 39.01 13.66
C TRP A 187 21.31 40.42 14.18
N SER A 188 20.58 40.82 15.22
CA SER A 188 20.82 42.09 15.90
C SER A 188 20.52 41.96 17.39
N PHE A 189 21.28 42.71 18.19
CA PHE A 189 21.24 42.67 19.65
C PHE A 189 20.92 44.05 20.21
N SER A 190 20.17 44.08 21.32
CA SER A 190 19.89 45.29 22.10
C SER A 190 20.23 45.02 23.57
N PRO A 191 21.26 45.68 24.13
CA PRO A 191 22.01 46.81 23.55
C PRO A 191 22.90 46.41 22.36
N PHE A 192 23.18 47.38 21.50
CA PHE A 192 23.99 47.18 20.29
C PHE A 192 25.42 46.76 20.66
N GLY A 193 25.96 45.77 19.95
CA GLY A 193 27.31 45.24 20.17
C GLY A 193 27.47 44.28 21.35
N ALA A 194 26.38 43.91 22.05
CA ALA A 194 26.43 42.97 23.18
C ALA A 194 26.94 41.57 22.80
N ALA A 195 26.61 41.13 21.58
CA ALA A 195 27.05 39.86 21.03
C ALA A 195 26.92 39.87 19.49
N GLU A 196 27.48 38.85 18.86
CA GLU A 196 27.39 38.55 17.44
C GLU A 196 27.03 37.07 17.22
N VAL A 197 26.47 36.75 16.05
CA VAL A 197 26.18 35.36 15.66
C VAL A 197 26.89 35.04 14.35
N HIS A 198 27.75 34.03 14.41
CA HIS A 198 28.58 33.55 13.32
C HIS A 198 28.22 32.09 13.02
N ASN A 199 27.45 31.84 11.96
CA ASN A 199 26.91 30.50 11.62
C ASN A 199 26.25 29.76 12.79
N GLY A 200 25.59 30.55 13.64
CA GLY A 200 24.89 30.14 14.83
C GLY A 200 25.72 30.13 16.12
N HIS A 201 27.04 30.18 16.05
CA HIS A 201 27.88 30.37 17.25
C HIS A 201 27.77 31.80 17.75
N VAL A 202 27.44 31.96 19.04
CA VAL A 202 27.32 33.27 19.67
C VAL A 202 28.66 33.70 20.25
N VAL A 203 29.14 34.88 19.85
CA VAL A 203 30.32 35.54 20.42
C VAL A 203 29.84 36.70 21.27
N ILE A 204 30.12 36.64 22.57
CA ILE A 204 29.69 37.63 23.55
C ILE A 204 30.82 38.64 23.72
N ASN A 205 30.49 39.92 23.65
CA ASN A 205 31.45 40.99 23.85
C ASN A 205 31.85 41.07 25.33
N ASP A 206 33.13 40.90 25.61
CA ASP A 206 33.72 40.91 26.95
C ASP A 206 34.06 42.33 27.46
N GLU A 207 34.00 43.35 26.61
CA GLU A 207 34.17 44.76 26.99
C GLU A 207 32.89 45.42 27.51
N LEU A 208 31.72 44.81 27.28
CA LEU A 208 30.41 45.31 27.70
C LEU A 208 29.90 44.58 28.96
N GLU A 209 29.10 45.28 29.77
CA GLU A 209 28.45 44.68 30.93
C GLU A 209 27.45 43.61 30.46
N ARG A 210 27.64 42.37 30.91
CA ARG A 210 26.79 41.24 30.53
C ARG A 210 25.42 41.41 31.16
N GLU A 211 24.40 41.59 30.33
CA GLU A 211 23.01 41.81 30.76
C GLU A 211 22.00 40.95 29.98
N ILE A 212 20.71 41.09 30.33
CA ILE A 212 19.62 40.46 29.57
C ILE A 212 19.46 41.22 28.25
N THR A 213 19.79 40.56 27.16
CA THR A 213 19.83 41.16 25.82
C THR A 213 18.65 40.69 24.98
N THR A 214 18.04 41.63 24.24
CA THR A 214 17.04 41.27 23.23
C THR A 214 17.74 40.87 21.95
N VAL A 215 17.46 39.65 21.48
CA VAL A 215 17.95 39.12 20.21
C VAL A 215 16.84 39.22 19.17
N THR A 216 17.15 39.78 18.01
CA THR A 216 16.24 39.87 16.87
C THR A 216 16.87 39.21 15.65
N PHE A 217 16.17 38.25 15.08
CA PHE A 217 16.48 37.68 13.76
C PHE A 217 15.54 38.29 12.72
N SER A 218 16.08 38.77 11.60
CA SER A 218 15.32 39.35 10.49
C SER A 218 15.70 38.68 9.17
N ALA A 219 14.71 38.41 8.33
CA ALA A 219 14.88 37.81 7.01
C ALA A 219 13.87 38.40 6.02
N TYR A 220 14.20 38.40 4.73
CA TYR A 220 13.34 38.93 3.67
C TYR A 220 12.86 37.81 2.75
N GLY A 221 11.58 37.85 2.40
CA GLY A 221 11.09 37.06 1.28
C GLY A 221 11.61 37.58 -0.06
N LYS A 222 11.54 36.76 -1.10
CA LYS A 222 11.76 37.17 -2.51
C LYS A 222 10.77 38.22 -2.99
N ASP A 223 9.66 38.40 -2.27
CA ASP A 223 8.72 39.51 -2.43
C ASP A 223 9.22 40.85 -1.84
N GLY A 224 10.38 40.83 -1.16
CA GLY A 224 11.03 42.00 -0.55
C GLY A 224 10.44 42.41 0.80
N ILE A 225 9.53 41.62 1.39
CA ILE A 225 8.91 41.95 2.67
C ILE A 225 9.70 41.30 3.82
N PRO A 226 10.19 42.06 4.81
CA PRO A 226 10.88 41.49 5.96
C PRO A 226 9.91 40.87 6.96
N ILE A 227 10.33 39.75 7.53
CA ILE A 227 9.74 39.14 8.73
C ILE A 227 10.84 39.09 9.80
N ASN A 228 10.46 39.30 11.06
CA ASN A 228 11.40 39.21 12.18
C ASN A 228 10.82 38.39 13.33
N SER A 229 11.72 37.77 14.08
CA SER A 229 11.45 37.09 15.34
C SER A 229 12.33 37.68 16.43
N LYS A 230 11.82 37.71 17.67
CA LYS A 230 12.49 38.32 18.82
C LYS A 230 12.42 37.41 20.04
N THR A 231 13.50 37.39 20.80
CA THR A 231 13.58 36.71 22.10
C THR A 231 14.51 37.47 23.05
N LYS A 232 14.51 37.10 24.33
CA LYS A 232 15.43 37.66 25.33
C LYS A 232 16.35 36.56 25.84
N ILE A 233 17.65 36.85 25.88
CA ILE A 233 18.65 35.91 26.39
C ILE A 233 19.46 36.56 27.50
N ASP A 234 19.63 35.84 28.60
CA ASP A 234 20.41 36.24 29.77
C ASP A 234 21.88 35.87 29.60
N PHE A 235 22.73 36.86 29.33
CA PHE A 235 24.18 36.68 29.26
C PHE A 235 24.87 36.75 30.62
N THR A 236 24.19 37.14 31.71
CA THR A 236 24.83 37.37 33.02
C THR A 236 25.46 36.10 33.61
N LYS A 237 24.97 34.93 33.19
CA LYS A 237 25.38 33.61 33.70
C LYS A 237 26.33 32.86 32.77
N THR A 238 26.76 33.48 31.67
CA THR A 238 27.73 32.83 30.78
C THR A 238 29.10 32.75 31.45
N ILE A 239 29.97 31.83 31.05
CA ILE A 239 31.29 31.67 31.70
C ILE A 239 32.45 31.83 30.71
N VAL A 240 32.17 31.77 29.41
CA VAL A 240 33.13 31.98 28.32
C VAL A 240 32.60 32.99 27.31
N SER A 241 33.48 33.68 26.59
CA SER A 241 33.10 34.66 25.56
C SER A 241 32.59 34.01 24.27
N ARG A 242 33.08 32.81 23.93
CA ARG A 242 32.74 32.10 22.67
C ARG A 242 32.96 30.60 22.78
N THR A 243 32.32 29.82 21.92
CA THR A 243 32.40 28.34 21.91
C THR A 243 33.10 27.74 20.69
N LEU A 244 33.41 28.56 19.68
CA LEU A 244 34.26 28.20 18.55
C LEU A 244 35.46 29.13 18.55
N VAL A 245 36.67 28.56 18.58
CA VAL A 245 37.92 29.30 18.64
C VAL A 245 38.84 28.80 17.55
N HIS A 246 39.46 29.73 16.85
CA HIS A 246 40.51 29.47 15.89
C HIS A 246 41.70 30.38 16.22
N THR A 247 42.90 29.81 16.35
CA THR A 247 44.08 30.57 16.74
C THR A 247 45.38 30.00 16.16
N LYS A 248 46.39 30.86 16.04
CA LYS A 248 47.77 30.47 15.72
C LYS A 248 48.52 29.90 16.91
N ASP A 249 48.14 30.29 18.11
CA ASP A 249 48.79 29.82 19.32
C ASP A 249 48.54 28.33 19.49
N VAL A 250 49.42 27.65 20.20
CA VAL A 250 49.13 26.31 20.73
C VAL A 250 48.24 26.51 21.94
N VAL A 251 47.08 25.84 21.97
CA VAL A 251 46.09 26.06 23.02
C VAL A 251 46.19 24.97 24.08
N ASP A 252 46.45 25.39 25.31
CA ASP A 252 46.33 24.59 26.53
C ASP A 252 45.26 25.18 27.47
N GLU A 253 45.09 24.56 28.63
CA GLU A 253 44.08 24.93 29.63
C GLU A 253 44.28 26.37 30.15
N ASP A 254 45.53 26.81 30.32
CA ASP A 254 45.86 28.16 30.78
C ASP A 254 45.53 29.19 29.70
N TRP A 255 45.78 28.88 28.42
CA TRP A 255 45.40 29.76 27.32
C TRP A 255 43.87 29.96 27.27
N ILE A 256 43.08 28.90 27.45
CA ILE A 256 41.60 29.01 27.52
C ILE A 256 41.19 29.90 28.69
N ARG A 257 41.80 29.69 29.86
CA ARG A 257 41.53 30.49 31.07
C ARG A 257 41.76 31.97 30.80
N GLU A 258 42.85 32.32 30.13
CA GLU A 258 43.21 33.72 29.95
C GLU A 258 42.47 34.44 28.82
N ASN A 259 42.09 33.73 27.75
CA ASN A 259 41.59 34.36 26.53
C ASN A 259 40.08 34.14 26.29
N ILE A 260 39.49 33.13 26.91
CA ILE A 260 38.12 32.69 26.61
C ILE A 260 37.21 32.80 27.83
N VAL A 261 37.71 32.47 29.02
CA VAL A 261 36.94 32.56 30.27
C VAL A 261 36.80 34.02 30.72
N PHE A 262 35.58 34.43 31.08
CA PHE A 262 35.36 35.79 31.60
C PHE A 262 36.15 36.04 32.88
N ASN A 263 36.64 37.27 33.05
CA ASN A 263 37.58 37.65 34.11
C ASN A 263 37.12 37.25 35.52
N GLU A 264 35.83 37.33 35.84
CA GLU A 264 35.28 36.95 37.14
C GLU A 264 35.32 35.44 37.44
N TYR A 265 35.46 34.57 36.42
CA TYR A 265 35.53 33.13 36.59
C TYR A 265 36.92 32.55 36.40
N LYS A 266 37.89 33.33 35.91
CA LYS A 266 39.26 32.85 35.60
C LYS A 266 39.89 32.08 36.76
N GLU A 267 39.74 32.56 37.99
CA GLU A 267 40.34 31.91 39.17
C GLU A 267 39.56 30.66 39.63
N SER A 268 38.27 30.57 39.31
CA SER A 268 37.37 29.49 39.76
C SER A 268 37.11 28.42 38.72
N ALA A 269 37.46 28.66 37.45
CA ALA A 269 37.15 27.76 36.36
C ALA A 269 38.01 26.48 36.41
N GLU A 270 37.39 25.32 36.26
CA GLU A 270 38.10 24.07 35.98
C GLU A 270 38.03 23.82 34.47
N ILE A 271 39.17 23.54 33.83
CA ILE A 271 39.26 23.38 32.38
C ILE A 271 39.83 22.00 32.11
N ASN A 272 39.07 21.17 31.41
CA ASN A 272 39.42 19.79 31.12
C ASN A 272 39.48 19.59 29.60
N LYS A 273 40.63 19.11 29.09
CA LYS A 273 40.73 18.69 27.70
C LYS A 273 39.90 17.42 27.45
N LEU A 274 39.02 17.45 26.46
CA LEU A 274 38.22 16.31 26.01
C LEU A 274 38.87 15.62 24.79
N GLU A 275 38.28 14.52 24.32
CA GLU A 275 38.71 13.90 23.06
C GLU A 275 38.54 14.86 21.86
N GLY A 276 39.55 14.88 21.00
CA GLY A 276 39.62 15.76 19.83
C GLY A 276 39.98 17.20 20.19
N ASN A 277 39.45 18.13 19.40
CA ASN A 277 39.71 19.57 19.47
C ASN A 277 38.77 20.29 20.47
N LYS A 278 38.44 19.66 21.60
CA LYS A 278 37.42 20.15 22.54
C LYS A 278 37.96 20.34 23.94
N TYR A 279 37.50 21.41 24.60
CA TYR A 279 37.75 21.70 26.00
C TYR A 279 36.42 21.88 26.73
N GLU A 280 36.34 21.37 27.95
CA GLU A 280 35.25 21.59 28.87
C GLU A 280 35.65 22.64 29.90
N VAL A 281 34.80 23.64 30.10
CA VAL A 281 34.98 24.69 31.12
C VAL A 281 33.85 24.57 32.14
N LEU A 282 34.21 24.44 33.42
CA LEU A 282 33.30 24.29 34.54
C LEU A 282 33.46 25.48 35.51
N ALA A 283 32.39 26.23 35.77
CA ALA A 283 32.37 27.30 36.78
C ALA A 283 30.95 27.55 37.28
N ASN A 284 30.76 27.75 38.59
CA ASN A 284 29.46 28.06 39.22
C ASN A 284 28.29 27.17 38.73
N ASP A 285 28.47 25.85 38.82
CA ASP A 285 27.51 24.83 38.39
C ASP A 285 27.17 24.86 36.88
N ARG A 286 27.92 25.62 36.08
CA ARG A 286 27.82 25.64 34.61
C ARG A 286 28.92 24.83 33.97
N ARG A 287 28.55 24.21 32.86
CA ARG A 287 29.41 23.44 31.99
C ARG A 287 29.27 24.00 30.59
N VAL A 288 30.38 24.36 29.96
CA VAL A 288 30.40 24.80 28.56
C VAL A 288 31.48 24.03 27.82
N VAL A 289 31.14 23.53 26.64
CA VAL A 289 32.10 22.85 25.77
C VAL A 289 32.49 23.82 24.66
N ILE A 290 33.79 24.04 24.51
CA ILE A 290 34.37 24.87 23.47
C ILE A 290 35.15 24.00 22.48
N THR A 291 35.06 24.33 21.19
CA THR A 291 35.85 23.70 20.12
C THR A 291 36.97 24.64 19.70
N VAL A 292 38.19 24.13 19.61
CA VAL A 292 39.39 24.92 19.35
C VAL A 292 40.23 24.32 18.22
N PHE A 293 40.53 25.14 17.23
CA PHE A 293 41.48 24.82 16.17
C PHE A 293 42.72 25.71 16.33
N ASP A 294 43.79 25.11 16.83
CA ASP A 294 45.01 25.79 17.21
C ASP A 294 46.14 25.52 16.20
N ASN A 295 47.27 26.23 16.32
CA ASN A 295 48.44 26.09 15.44
C ASN A 295 48.13 26.27 13.93
N LEU A 296 47.28 27.24 13.59
CA LEU A 296 46.90 27.52 12.21
C LEU A 296 48.05 28.14 11.39
N GLU A 297 48.30 27.63 10.18
CA GLU A 297 49.32 28.17 9.26
C GLU A 297 48.68 29.17 8.27
N GLY A 298 49.27 30.37 8.10
CA GLY A 298 48.82 31.38 7.12
C GLY A 298 48.65 32.80 7.69
N ASP A 299 48.26 33.75 6.86
CA ASP A 299 47.91 35.14 7.22
C ASP A 299 46.39 35.37 7.31
N VAL A 300 45.59 34.60 6.57
CA VAL A 300 44.12 34.55 6.67
C VAL A 300 43.68 33.09 6.58
N TYR A 301 42.58 32.73 7.23
CA TYR A 301 41.97 31.40 7.13
C TYR A 301 40.44 31.47 7.29
N PHE A 302 39.75 30.40 6.89
CA PHE A 302 38.30 30.25 7.09
C PHE A 302 38.00 29.81 8.54
N SER A 303 37.37 30.69 9.32
CA SER A 303 37.02 30.48 10.74
C SER A 303 35.56 30.10 10.97
N ASP A 304 34.81 29.83 9.89
CA ASP A 304 33.38 29.53 9.93
C ASP A 304 33.02 28.11 10.43
N GLY A 305 33.99 27.18 10.49
CA GLY A 305 33.76 25.79 10.90
C GLY A 305 32.87 24.96 9.96
N ILE A 306 32.57 25.45 8.75
CA ILE A 306 31.66 24.80 7.80
C ILE A 306 32.38 23.67 7.07
N GLU A 307 31.98 22.42 7.23
CA GLU A 307 32.53 21.30 6.43
C GLU A 307 31.45 20.68 5.54
N THR A 308 30.26 20.50 6.12
CA THR A 308 29.09 19.96 5.44
C THR A 308 27.91 20.91 5.62
N ILE A 309 27.17 21.16 4.53
CA ILE A 309 25.96 21.99 4.54
C ILE A 309 24.82 21.26 3.85
N TYR A 310 23.60 21.70 4.15
CA TYR A 310 22.38 21.07 3.66
C TYR A 310 21.58 22.07 2.83
N THR A 311 21.04 21.63 1.69
CA THR A 311 20.11 22.47 0.92
C THR A 311 18.88 22.81 1.76
N ASN A 312 18.27 23.97 1.57
CA ASN A 312 16.97 24.32 2.15
C ASN A 312 16.86 24.33 3.69
N THR A 313 17.97 24.42 4.43
CA THR A 313 17.96 24.43 5.91
C THR A 313 18.32 25.79 6.49
N SER A 314 19.45 26.35 6.06
CA SER A 314 19.97 27.63 6.49
C SER A 314 20.82 28.24 5.38
N ILE A 315 20.97 29.56 5.45
CA ILE A 315 22.00 30.30 4.73
C ILE A 315 23.10 30.58 5.74
N LEU A 316 24.31 30.17 5.37
CA LEU A 316 25.53 30.35 6.15
C LEU A 316 26.41 31.40 5.48
N GLN A 317 27.34 31.95 6.25
CA GLN A 317 28.32 32.91 5.77
C GLN A 317 29.73 32.32 5.89
N LEU A 318 30.55 32.47 4.85
CA LEU A 318 31.97 32.18 4.93
C LEU A 318 32.65 33.28 5.73
N ILE A 319 33.36 32.90 6.78
CA ILE A 319 33.96 33.83 7.73
C ILE A 319 35.46 33.69 7.60
N LEU A 320 36.13 34.81 7.32
CA LEU A 320 37.57 34.89 7.30
C LEU A 320 38.05 35.56 8.59
N SER A 321 39.14 35.06 9.15
CA SER A 321 39.80 35.67 10.29
C SER A 321 41.25 36.00 9.97
N ASP A 322 41.72 37.12 10.52
CA ASP A 322 43.16 37.44 10.49
C ASP A 322 43.88 36.45 11.38
N ALA A 323 44.93 35.84 10.83
CA ALA A 323 45.57 34.73 11.48
C ALA A 323 46.46 35.19 12.65
N ASN A 324 46.90 36.45 12.71
CA ASN A 324 47.74 36.95 13.81
C ASN A 324 46.93 37.34 15.05
N SER A 325 45.73 37.88 14.86
CA SER A 325 44.84 38.35 15.93
C SER A 325 43.74 37.36 16.27
N GLY A 326 43.38 36.47 15.35
CA GLY A 326 42.19 35.61 15.46
C GLY A 326 40.87 36.38 15.31
N GLU A 327 40.92 37.68 15.04
CA GLU A 327 39.75 38.52 14.85
C GLU A 327 39.07 38.22 13.51
N VAL A 328 37.73 38.23 13.52
CA VAL A 328 36.93 38.12 12.30
C VAL A 328 37.18 39.35 11.44
N ILE A 329 37.43 39.13 10.15
CA ILE A 329 37.55 40.20 9.17
C ILE A 329 36.16 40.75 8.90
N ASP A 330 35.86 41.92 9.46
CA ASP A 330 34.62 42.64 9.16
C ASP A 330 34.69 43.24 7.74
N LEU A 331 33.83 42.72 6.86
CA LEU A 331 33.70 43.15 5.46
C LEU A 331 32.77 44.37 5.31
N ASP A 332 31.91 44.62 6.31
CA ASP A 332 30.98 45.75 6.34
C ASP A 332 31.64 47.02 6.94
N ASP A 333 32.73 46.89 7.69
CA ASP A 333 33.50 48.04 8.18
C ASP A 333 34.25 48.73 7.04
N VAL A 334 33.76 49.90 6.63
CA VAL A 334 34.37 50.76 5.60
C VAL A 334 35.80 51.24 5.93
N TYR A 335 36.22 51.15 7.19
CA TYR A 335 37.57 51.50 7.64
C TYR A 335 38.52 50.29 7.67
N SER A 336 38.00 49.08 7.51
CA SER A 336 38.81 47.86 7.43
C SER A 336 39.67 47.86 6.15
N PRO A 337 40.96 47.48 6.23
CA PRO A 337 41.80 47.35 5.04
C PRO A 337 41.29 46.25 4.08
N TYR A 338 40.41 45.37 4.56
CA TYR A 338 39.80 44.30 3.78
C TYR A 338 38.53 44.74 3.03
N HIS A 339 37.97 45.91 3.34
CA HIS A 339 36.77 46.42 2.66
C HIS A 339 37.01 46.60 1.16
N ASN A 340 36.15 45.99 0.33
CA ASN A 340 36.29 45.87 -1.14
C ASN A 340 37.57 45.17 -1.64
N ASN A 341 38.38 44.56 -0.76
CA ASN A 341 39.60 43.82 -1.11
C ASN A 341 39.46 42.30 -0.88
N VAL A 342 38.26 41.84 -0.56
CA VAL A 342 37.92 40.42 -0.43
C VAL A 342 36.86 40.08 -1.46
N ARG A 343 37.04 38.95 -2.13
CA ARG A 343 36.05 38.41 -3.06
C ARG A 343 35.93 36.91 -2.93
N PHE A 344 34.71 36.39 -2.90
CA PHE A 344 34.45 34.96 -2.85
C PHE A 344 34.04 34.42 -4.22
N GLU A 345 34.49 33.22 -4.54
CA GLU A 345 34.09 32.48 -5.74
C GLU A 345 33.87 31.00 -5.43
N SER A 346 32.80 30.43 -5.99
CA SER A 346 32.55 29.00 -6.00
C SER A 346 33.10 28.37 -7.29
N CYS A 347 33.71 27.19 -7.19
CA CYS A 347 34.16 26.46 -8.37
C CYS A 347 32.99 25.97 -9.25
N ASP A 348 31.79 25.81 -8.68
CA ASP A 348 30.57 25.43 -9.39
C ASP A 348 29.32 26.11 -8.80
N SER A 349 28.95 27.25 -9.39
CA SER A 349 27.74 28.01 -9.03
C SER A 349 26.42 27.26 -9.24
N SER A 350 26.41 26.11 -9.92
CA SER A 350 25.21 25.28 -10.08
C SER A 350 24.98 24.33 -8.88
N VAL A 351 26.00 24.12 -8.06
CA VAL A 351 25.98 23.32 -6.82
C VAL A 351 25.89 24.22 -5.59
N LEU A 352 26.75 25.26 -5.54
CA LEU A 352 26.84 26.20 -4.43
C LEU A 352 26.95 27.63 -4.96
N GLU A 353 25.92 28.43 -4.72
CA GLU A 353 25.94 29.87 -5.02
C GLU A 353 26.61 30.61 -3.86
N VAL A 354 27.45 31.60 -4.18
CA VAL A 354 28.20 32.40 -3.20
C VAL A 354 28.05 33.87 -3.54
N ASP A 355 27.65 34.66 -2.55
CA ASP A 355 27.69 36.12 -2.65
C ASP A 355 29.15 36.59 -2.67
N SER A 356 29.54 37.24 -3.77
CA SER A 356 30.94 37.55 -4.04
C SER A 356 31.54 38.56 -3.08
N GLU A 357 30.72 39.38 -2.41
CA GLU A 357 31.19 40.49 -1.55
C GLU A 357 31.16 40.12 -0.07
N LYS A 358 30.13 39.39 0.37
CA LYS A 358 29.87 39.10 1.78
C LYS A 358 30.08 37.64 2.16
N GLY A 359 30.27 36.75 1.18
CA GLY A 359 30.54 35.34 1.42
C GLY A 359 29.33 34.51 1.89
N PHE A 360 28.10 35.02 1.75
CA PHE A 360 26.90 34.21 1.99
C PHE A 360 26.82 33.06 1.00
N ILE A 361 26.62 31.84 1.49
CA ILE A 361 26.51 30.64 0.68
C ILE A 361 25.08 30.13 0.63
N LYS A 362 24.66 29.69 -0.55
CA LYS A 362 23.36 29.04 -0.77
C LYS A 362 23.57 27.69 -1.45
N PRO A 363 23.42 26.58 -0.71
CA PRO A 363 23.48 25.24 -1.30
C PRO A 363 22.28 25.01 -2.22
N LEU A 364 22.55 24.61 -3.47
CA LEU A 364 21.52 24.40 -4.50
C LEU A 364 21.28 22.91 -4.78
N LYS A 365 22.32 22.08 -4.77
CA LYS A 365 22.27 20.63 -5.09
C LYS A 365 23.36 19.88 -4.33
N HIS A 366 23.20 18.56 -4.19
CA HIS A 366 24.26 17.73 -3.62
C HIS A 366 25.56 17.82 -4.43
N GLY A 367 26.68 17.61 -3.75
CA GLY A 367 28.00 17.55 -4.38
C GLY A 367 29.10 18.02 -3.45
N THR A 368 30.28 18.22 -4.02
CA THR A 368 31.42 18.80 -3.30
C THR A 368 31.88 20.02 -4.09
N CYS A 369 32.01 21.16 -3.40
CA CYS A 369 32.39 22.41 -4.02
C CYS A 369 33.60 23.02 -3.31
N GLU A 370 34.61 23.42 -4.07
CA GLU A 370 35.68 24.27 -3.57
C GLU A 370 35.23 25.73 -3.64
N VAL A 371 35.43 26.47 -2.57
CA VAL A 371 35.22 27.90 -2.50
C VAL A 371 36.55 28.59 -2.28
N SER A 372 36.82 29.62 -3.09
CA SER A 372 38.00 30.46 -3.01
C SER A 372 37.64 31.83 -2.42
N ALA A 373 38.42 32.28 -1.45
CA ALA A 373 38.46 33.67 -1.01
C ALA A 373 39.73 34.33 -1.55
N PHE A 374 39.55 35.37 -2.36
CA PHE A 374 40.64 36.22 -2.85
C PHE A 374 40.77 37.40 -1.91
N VAL A 375 41.84 37.43 -1.12
CA VAL A 375 42.15 38.52 -0.20
C VAL A 375 43.36 39.26 -0.76
N PHE A 376 43.13 40.50 -1.22
CA PHE A 376 44.09 41.23 -2.06
C PHE A 376 44.49 40.38 -3.29
N ASP A 377 45.77 39.99 -3.39
CA ASP A 377 46.33 39.20 -4.50
C ASP A 377 46.51 37.70 -4.16
N LYS A 378 46.03 37.25 -2.99
CA LYS A 378 46.21 35.86 -2.52
C LYS A 378 44.89 35.10 -2.52
N GLU A 379 44.94 33.83 -2.89
CA GLU A 379 43.80 32.91 -2.92
C GLU A 379 43.88 31.93 -1.74
N TYR A 380 42.77 31.80 -1.01
CA TYR A 380 42.57 30.84 0.07
C TYR A 380 41.40 29.94 -0.29
N LYS A 381 41.56 28.63 -0.11
CA LYS A 381 40.60 27.64 -0.59
C LYS A 381 40.03 26.81 0.53
N LYS A 382 38.79 26.40 0.37
CA LYS A 382 38.08 25.50 1.27
C LYS A 382 37.17 24.58 0.48
N THR A 383 37.15 23.30 0.82
CA THR A 383 36.21 22.33 0.25
C THR A 383 35.01 22.19 1.17
N ILE A 384 33.80 22.22 0.59
CA ILE A 384 32.53 22.06 1.30
C ILE A 384 31.77 20.89 0.68
N GLU A 385 31.26 19.99 1.51
CA GLU A 385 30.30 18.96 1.10
C GLU A 385 28.88 19.50 1.21
N ILE A 386 28.09 19.35 0.15
CA ILE A 386 26.68 19.72 0.12
C ILE A 386 25.85 18.43 0.09
N ARG A 387 24.94 18.32 1.06
CA ARG A 387 23.95 17.24 1.15
C ARG A 387 22.54 17.81 0.88
N GLU A 388 21.67 16.97 0.37
CA GLU A 388 20.32 17.37 -0.03
C GLU A 388 19.31 17.26 1.12
N VAL A 389 18.37 18.18 1.14
CA VAL A 389 17.12 18.06 1.88
C VAL A 389 15.99 17.94 0.88
N LYS A 390 15.65 16.70 0.56
CA LYS A 390 14.58 16.34 -0.37
C LYS A 390 13.21 16.54 0.26
N GLU A 391 12.39 17.40 -0.33
CA GLU A 391 10.96 17.48 0.04
C GLU A 391 10.16 16.26 -0.43
N VAL A 392 10.70 15.54 -1.43
CA VAL A 392 10.08 14.40 -2.09
C VAL A 392 11.02 13.20 -2.04
N PHE A 393 10.62 12.18 -1.29
CA PHE A 393 11.22 10.85 -1.28
C PHE A 393 10.15 9.79 -0.99
N SER A 394 10.45 8.52 -1.28
CA SER A 394 9.51 7.41 -1.17
C SER A 394 10.07 6.29 -0.29
N LEU A 395 9.24 5.82 0.65
CA LEU A 395 9.55 4.62 1.41
C LEU A 395 9.30 3.36 0.56
N LYS A 396 9.94 2.25 0.93
CA LYS A 396 9.72 0.92 0.34
C LYS A 396 8.23 0.52 0.26
N HIS A 397 7.43 0.96 1.23
CA HIS A 397 5.97 0.81 1.22
C HIS A 397 5.34 2.18 1.42
N ASP A 398 4.27 2.47 0.68
CA ASP A 398 3.60 3.75 0.74
C ASP A 398 2.20 3.67 1.39
N TYR A 399 1.47 4.78 1.38
CA TYR A 399 0.11 4.83 1.94
C TYR A 399 -0.90 3.98 1.15
N ILE A 400 -0.70 3.83 -0.16
CA ILE A 400 -1.59 3.00 -0.99
C ILE A 400 -1.43 1.53 -0.58
N ASP A 401 -0.20 1.13 -0.24
CA ASP A 401 0.10 -0.19 0.27
C ASP A 401 -0.53 -0.50 1.64
N GLU A 402 -0.83 0.50 2.47
CA GLU A 402 -1.52 0.29 3.76
C GLU A 402 -2.99 -0.16 3.58
N LYS A 403 -3.59 0.10 2.40
CA LYS A 403 -5.03 -0.04 2.19
C LYS A 403 -5.35 -0.74 0.89
N ARG A 404 -5.56 -2.04 0.96
CA ARG A 404 -5.91 -2.90 -0.18
C ARG A 404 -7.00 -3.89 0.22
N GLY A 405 -7.57 -4.56 -0.78
CA GLY A 405 -8.57 -5.61 -0.60
C GLY A 405 -9.93 -5.06 -0.16
N ILE A 406 -10.86 -5.97 0.13
CA ILE A 406 -12.19 -5.59 0.62
C ILE A 406 -12.07 -4.97 2.02
N ARG A 407 -11.06 -5.38 2.80
CA ARG A 407 -10.83 -4.84 4.15
C ARG A 407 -10.28 -3.43 4.18
N GLN A 408 -9.63 -2.97 3.09
CA GLN A 408 -8.86 -1.71 3.07
C GLN A 408 -7.79 -1.64 4.16
N ASP A 409 -7.11 -2.76 4.43
CA ASP A 409 -6.12 -2.88 5.49
C ASP A 409 -4.99 -3.86 5.15
N ARG A 410 -3.79 -3.63 5.70
CA ARG A 410 -2.62 -4.49 5.52
C ARG A 410 -2.02 -4.88 6.87
N ILE A 411 -1.87 -6.18 7.09
CA ILE A 411 -1.25 -6.78 8.27
C ILE A 411 0.08 -7.47 7.96
N TRP A 412 0.87 -7.67 9.01
CA TRP A 412 2.22 -8.22 8.95
C TRP A 412 2.40 -9.36 9.93
N GLY A 413 3.01 -10.45 9.49
CA GLY A 413 3.52 -11.50 10.36
C GLY A 413 4.80 -11.07 11.08
N THR A 414 5.21 -11.82 12.11
CA THR A 414 6.44 -11.54 12.88
C THR A 414 7.68 -12.23 12.32
N LYS A 415 7.52 -13.09 11.31
CA LYS A 415 8.61 -13.83 10.67
C LYS A 415 8.68 -13.54 9.17
N PHE A 416 9.87 -13.66 8.62
CA PHE A 416 10.19 -13.38 7.22
C PHE A 416 11.06 -14.50 6.65
N ILE A 417 11.22 -14.52 5.33
CA ILE A 417 12.10 -15.47 4.64
C ILE A 417 13.21 -14.66 3.98
N GLU A 418 14.45 -15.04 4.29
CA GLU A 418 15.68 -14.51 3.66
C GLU A 418 16.36 -15.63 2.89
N GLY A 419 16.95 -15.31 1.73
CA GLY A 419 17.57 -16.26 0.82
C GLY A 419 16.66 -16.65 -0.35
N GLY A 420 17.27 -17.07 -1.46
CA GLY A 420 16.56 -17.47 -2.67
C GLY A 420 16.14 -16.30 -3.58
N GLU A 421 16.78 -15.14 -3.44
CA GLU A 421 16.56 -13.96 -4.29
C GLU A 421 17.21 -14.09 -5.67
N ASP A 422 18.24 -14.94 -5.80
CA ASP A 422 18.93 -15.19 -7.07
C ASP A 422 18.03 -15.99 -8.04
N LEU A 423 17.41 -15.28 -8.97
CA LEU A 423 16.52 -15.83 -9.99
C LEU A 423 17.26 -16.66 -11.07
N THR A 424 18.60 -16.69 -11.08
CA THR A 424 19.37 -17.54 -12.00
C THR A 424 19.44 -19.00 -11.54
N LEU A 425 19.20 -19.25 -10.26
CA LEU A 425 19.20 -20.58 -9.66
C LEU A 425 17.88 -21.32 -9.91
N THR A 426 17.92 -22.65 -9.89
CA THR A 426 16.69 -23.45 -9.92
C THR A 426 15.86 -23.19 -8.67
N TRP A 427 14.54 -23.37 -8.74
CA TRP A 427 13.68 -23.18 -7.56
C TRP A 427 14.08 -24.06 -6.37
N LYS A 428 14.67 -25.25 -6.60
CA LYS A 428 15.16 -26.16 -5.54
C LYS A 428 16.36 -25.57 -4.81
N GLU A 429 17.28 -24.97 -5.56
CA GLU A 429 18.46 -24.30 -5.01
C GLU A 429 18.06 -23.02 -4.28
N ARG A 430 17.12 -22.25 -4.84
CA ARG A 430 16.53 -21.08 -4.15
C ARG A 430 15.89 -21.51 -2.83
N LEU A 431 15.06 -22.55 -2.85
CA LEU A 431 14.38 -23.07 -1.66
C LEU A 431 15.35 -23.58 -0.59
N SER A 432 16.47 -24.21 -0.98
CA SER A 432 17.46 -24.72 -0.02
C SER A 432 18.27 -23.61 0.67
N GLN A 433 18.30 -22.41 0.09
CA GLN A 433 18.93 -21.23 0.68
C GLN A 433 17.99 -20.46 1.62
N MET A 434 16.67 -20.65 1.50
CA MET A 434 15.67 -19.93 2.29
C MET A 434 15.72 -20.28 3.78
N LYS A 435 15.81 -19.25 4.61
CA LYS A 435 15.78 -19.32 6.08
C LYS A 435 14.68 -18.44 6.64
N ILE A 436 14.01 -18.95 7.67
CA ILE A 436 13.07 -18.14 8.44
C ILE A 436 13.88 -17.25 9.39
N ILE A 437 13.65 -15.95 9.30
CA ILE A 437 14.25 -14.92 10.15
C ILE A 437 13.15 -14.07 10.81
N ASP A 438 13.53 -13.26 11.79
CA ASP A 438 12.63 -12.37 12.55
C ASP A 438 12.88 -10.89 12.27
N THR A 439 13.64 -10.58 11.23
CA THR A 439 13.97 -9.22 10.82
C THR A 439 13.51 -8.94 9.39
N TYR A 440 13.31 -7.65 9.08
CA TYR A 440 12.87 -7.17 7.78
C TYR A 440 13.62 -5.91 7.37
N ASP A 441 14.12 -5.87 6.14
CA ASP A 441 14.76 -4.67 5.60
C ASP A 441 13.71 -3.67 5.13
N PHE A 442 13.80 -2.45 5.63
CA PHE A 442 12.96 -1.32 5.26
C PHE A 442 13.84 -0.13 4.89
N PHE A 443 13.52 0.54 3.79
CA PHE A 443 14.43 1.50 3.17
C PHE A 443 13.69 2.57 2.40
N ILE A 444 14.44 3.53 1.89
CA ILE A 444 13.97 4.59 0.99
C ILE A 444 14.29 4.15 -0.44
N GLU A 445 13.29 4.11 -1.31
CA GLU A 445 13.44 3.56 -2.67
C GLU A 445 14.42 4.37 -3.52
N ASP A 446 14.45 5.68 -3.32
CA ASP A 446 15.21 6.66 -4.06
C ASP A 446 16.45 7.15 -3.29
N ASP A 447 16.96 6.32 -2.37
CA ASP A 447 18.19 6.60 -1.65
C ASP A 447 19.42 6.50 -2.58
N ASP A 448 19.99 7.66 -2.87
CA ASP A 448 21.18 7.85 -3.71
C ASP A 448 22.38 8.33 -2.87
N ALA A 449 22.33 8.18 -1.55
CA ALA A 449 23.37 8.61 -0.61
C ALA A 449 23.61 10.13 -0.58
N THR A 450 22.73 10.93 -1.17
CA THR A 450 22.91 12.40 -1.24
C THR A 450 22.29 13.16 -0.07
N PHE A 451 21.47 12.48 0.74
CA PHE A 451 20.72 13.06 1.85
C PHE A 451 20.73 12.12 3.07
N ASP A 452 20.35 12.64 4.23
CA ASP A 452 20.34 11.89 5.49
C ASP A 452 18.97 11.84 6.13
N ILE A 453 18.72 10.73 6.82
CA ILE A 453 17.44 10.42 7.45
C ILE A 453 17.63 10.03 8.92
N ILE A 454 16.71 10.50 9.74
CA ILE A 454 16.51 10.05 11.12
C ILE A 454 15.23 9.22 11.16
N TRP A 455 15.34 7.99 11.64
CA TRP A 455 14.20 7.09 11.81
C TRP A 455 13.66 7.16 13.24
N GLU A 456 12.35 7.31 13.38
CA GLU A 456 11.64 7.27 14.66
C GLU A 456 10.44 6.33 14.60
N THR A 457 10.12 5.72 15.75
CA THR A 457 8.90 4.94 15.96
C THR A 457 8.02 5.63 17.00
N ASP A 458 6.70 5.54 16.85
CA ASP A 458 5.76 6.00 17.87
C ASP A 458 5.64 5.04 19.07
N LYS A 459 6.18 3.82 18.95
CA LYS A 459 6.19 2.77 19.99
C LYS A 459 7.49 1.96 19.95
N GLU A 460 8.43 2.30 20.82
CA GLU A 460 9.72 1.60 20.95
C GLU A 460 9.59 0.19 21.55
N ASP A 461 8.52 -0.08 22.30
CA ASP A 461 8.25 -1.39 22.90
C ASP A 461 7.59 -2.38 21.93
N VAL A 462 7.26 -1.96 20.70
CA VAL A 462 6.59 -2.79 19.68
C VAL A 462 7.55 -3.22 18.56
N ILE A 463 8.57 -2.41 18.27
CA ILE A 463 9.50 -2.63 17.17
C ILE A 463 10.92 -2.22 17.55
N GLU A 464 11.89 -3.03 17.18
CA GLU A 464 13.31 -2.70 17.27
C GLU A 464 13.80 -2.24 15.89
N ILE A 465 14.60 -1.15 15.85
CA ILE A 465 15.13 -0.56 14.63
C ILE A 465 16.66 -0.58 14.71
N GLN A 466 17.30 -1.14 13.69
CA GLN A 466 18.74 -1.16 13.52
C GLN A 466 19.12 -0.46 12.21
N ARG A 467 20.04 0.52 12.28
CA ARG A 467 20.62 1.12 11.08
C ARG A 467 21.62 0.15 10.43
N LEU A 468 21.54 -0.01 9.11
CA LEU A 468 22.40 -0.95 8.37
C LEU A 468 23.73 -0.35 7.92
N ASN A 469 23.77 0.97 7.69
CA ASN A 469 24.96 1.69 7.20
C ASN A 469 25.25 2.92 8.06
N PRO A 470 26.50 3.43 8.10
CA PRO A 470 26.83 4.70 8.74
C PRO A 470 26.03 5.89 8.18
N ILE A 471 25.98 7.00 8.95
CA ILE A 471 25.48 8.30 8.46
C ILE A 471 26.33 8.73 7.25
N GLY A 472 25.70 9.31 6.23
CA GLY A 472 26.39 9.77 5.02
C GLY A 472 26.47 8.74 3.88
N GLU A 473 26.16 7.46 4.13
CA GLU A 473 26.15 6.40 3.11
C GLU A 473 24.71 6.06 2.67
N LYS A 474 24.03 5.17 3.38
CA LYS A 474 22.65 4.78 3.10
C LYS A 474 21.77 4.93 4.33
N ASN A 475 20.49 5.14 4.07
CA ASN A 475 19.45 5.38 5.03
C ASN A 475 18.66 4.10 5.37
N ASP A 476 19.08 2.95 4.86
CA ASP A 476 18.45 1.65 5.07
C ASP A 476 18.46 1.24 6.56
N ILE A 477 17.35 0.65 6.99
CA ILE A 477 17.19 0.06 8.32
C ILE A 477 16.73 -1.38 8.23
N ARG A 478 16.94 -2.10 9.32
CA ARG A 478 16.39 -3.41 9.58
C ARG A 478 15.49 -3.32 10.80
N ILE A 479 14.27 -3.85 10.68
CA ILE A 479 13.28 -3.82 11.74
C ILE A 479 12.98 -5.23 12.25
N LYS A 480 12.63 -5.33 13.54
CA LYS A 480 12.16 -6.56 14.18
C LYS A 480 10.89 -6.28 14.98
N PHE A 481 9.84 -7.05 14.73
CA PHE A 481 8.60 -6.97 15.52
C PHE A 481 8.78 -7.71 16.84
N LEU A 482 8.51 -7.02 17.95
CA LEU A 482 8.60 -7.57 19.30
C LEU A 482 7.31 -8.31 19.68
N GLU A 483 7.39 -9.26 20.61
CA GLU A 483 6.22 -10.05 21.05
C GLU A 483 5.13 -9.19 21.68
N THR A 484 5.52 -8.12 22.39
CA THR A 484 4.67 -7.05 22.92
C THR A 484 3.87 -6.32 21.83
N GLY A 485 4.33 -6.41 20.58
CA GLY A 485 3.70 -5.82 19.40
C GLY A 485 2.54 -6.62 18.79
N LEU A 486 2.32 -7.87 19.18
CA LEU A 486 1.26 -8.71 18.61
C LEU A 486 -0.12 -8.04 18.75
N GLY A 487 -0.85 -7.92 17.64
CA GLY A 487 -2.16 -7.26 17.59
C GLY A 487 -2.11 -5.72 17.64
N GLN A 488 -0.92 -5.12 17.73
CA GLN A 488 -0.76 -3.67 17.76
C GLN A 488 -0.45 -3.08 16.38
N SER A 489 -0.62 -1.76 16.27
CA SER A 489 -0.06 -0.96 15.18
C SER A 489 1.10 -0.11 15.68
N VAL A 490 2.11 0.05 14.82
CA VAL A 490 3.28 0.90 15.05
C VAL A 490 3.56 1.72 13.80
N LYS A 491 3.82 3.02 13.98
CA LYS A 491 4.17 3.94 12.90
C LYS A 491 5.65 4.21 12.91
N LEU A 492 6.29 3.86 11.81
CA LEU A 492 7.68 4.20 11.55
C LEU A 492 7.74 5.44 10.68
N THR A 493 8.57 6.41 11.05
CA THR A 493 8.70 7.70 10.37
C THR A 493 10.16 7.99 10.02
N ALA A 494 10.42 8.25 8.75
CA ALA A 494 11.67 8.79 8.24
C ALA A 494 11.58 10.32 8.19
N TYR A 495 12.45 11.01 8.91
CA TYR A 495 12.61 12.46 8.86
C TYR A 495 13.87 12.82 8.08
N MET A 496 13.79 13.81 7.20
CA MET A 496 14.99 14.43 6.65
C MET A 496 15.82 15.04 7.78
N SER A 497 17.14 14.94 7.65
CA SER A 497 18.10 15.46 8.61
C SER A 497 18.90 16.62 8.01
N ASP A 498 19.21 17.61 8.84
CA ASP A 498 20.22 18.65 8.56
C ASP A 498 21.63 18.26 9.07
N GLY A 499 21.84 16.96 9.30
CA GLY A 499 23.07 16.38 9.85
C GLY A 499 23.12 16.36 11.38
N LYS A 500 22.32 17.18 12.06
CA LYS A 500 22.26 17.23 13.53
C LYS A 500 20.86 16.96 14.06
N ASN A 501 19.83 17.43 13.36
CA ASN A 501 18.45 17.43 13.81
C ASN A 501 17.50 16.95 12.71
N LYS A 502 16.33 16.46 13.13
CA LYS A 502 15.22 16.16 12.21
C LYS A 502 14.52 17.44 11.75
N ILE A 503 14.13 17.45 10.49
CA ILE A 503 13.31 18.50 9.89
C ILE A 503 11.85 18.04 9.96
N GLU A 504 11.12 18.49 10.98
CA GLU A 504 9.78 18.01 11.36
C GLU A 504 8.73 18.01 10.23
N HIS A 505 8.93 18.88 9.24
CA HIS A 505 8.01 19.06 8.12
C HIS A 505 8.41 18.25 6.86
N PHE A 506 9.59 17.64 6.83
CA PHE A 506 10.01 16.79 5.73
C PHE A 506 10.13 15.35 6.22
N LYS A 507 9.00 14.64 6.20
CA LYS A 507 8.92 13.26 6.68
C LYS A 507 8.02 12.37 5.84
N ARG A 508 8.25 11.06 5.95
CA ARG A 508 7.38 10.01 5.43
C ARG A 508 7.17 8.96 6.50
N SER A 509 5.94 8.49 6.64
CA SER A 509 5.60 7.45 7.60
C SER A 509 4.88 6.29 6.93
N PHE A 510 5.08 5.10 7.48
CA PHE A 510 4.32 3.90 7.17
C PHE A 510 3.86 3.23 8.47
N THR A 511 2.63 2.75 8.50
CA THR A 511 2.02 2.10 9.67
C THR A 511 2.00 0.59 9.48
N PHE A 512 2.75 -0.14 10.31
CA PHE A 512 2.70 -1.59 10.37
C PHE A 512 1.60 -2.03 11.34
N LYS A 513 0.67 -2.86 10.88
CA LYS A 513 -0.27 -3.58 11.75
C LYS A 513 0.19 -5.01 11.94
N ILE A 514 0.55 -5.38 13.15
CA ILE A 514 1.14 -6.68 13.46
C ILE A 514 0.02 -7.65 13.79
N LEU A 515 -0.03 -8.76 13.07
CA LEU A 515 -1.02 -9.81 13.28
C LEU A 515 -0.87 -10.38 14.70
N ASN A 516 -1.99 -10.60 15.39
CA ASN A 516 -2.00 -11.22 16.73
C ASN A 516 -1.79 -12.75 16.66
N ARG A 517 -0.83 -13.20 15.85
CA ARG A 517 -0.46 -14.60 15.65
C ARG A 517 1.06 -14.72 15.70
N PRO A 518 1.63 -15.24 16.80
CA PRO A 518 3.08 -15.42 16.88
C PRO A 518 3.54 -16.39 15.78
N ASN A 519 4.73 -16.15 15.23
CA ASN A 519 5.32 -16.98 14.17
C ASN A 519 4.60 -16.95 12.82
N ALA A 520 3.63 -16.06 12.60
CA ALA A 520 3.07 -15.84 11.28
C ALA A 520 4.16 -15.40 10.29
N ILE A 521 4.22 -16.05 9.13
CA ILE A 521 5.32 -15.89 8.16
C ILE A 521 4.83 -15.05 6.99
N ASN A 522 5.54 -13.94 6.72
CA ASN A 522 5.33 -13.12 5.55
C ASN A 522 5.92 -13.79 4.30
N VAL A 523 5.17 -13.79 3.19
CA VAL A 523 5.60 -14.36 1.90
C VAL A 523 5.44 -13.37 0.75
N PHE A 524 6.38 -13.43 -0.19
CA PHE A 524 6.49 -12.52 -1.33
C PHE A 524 6.48 -13.22 -2.69
N ASP A 525 6.61 -14.55 -2.73
CA ASP A 525 6.53 -15.32 -3.97
C ASP A 525 6.00 -16.75 -3.74
N SER A 526 5.75 -17.47 -4.84
CA SER A 526 5.19 -18.82 -4.78
C SER A 526 6.12 -19.85 -4.14
N VAL A 527 7.45 -19.69 -4.25
CA VAL A 527 8.44 -20.59 -3.65
C VAL A 527 8.46 -20.41 -2.13
N GLN A 528 8.33 -19.16 -1.66
CA GLN A 528 8.17 -18.86 -0.24
C GLN A 528 6.89 -19.46 0.34
N CYS A 529 5.77 -19.46 -0.40
CA CYS A 529 4.55 -20.17 0.03
C CYS A 529 4.83 -21.67 0.28
N TYR A 530 5.63 -22.30 -0.60
CA TYR A 530 6.01 -23.70 -0.40
C TYR A 530 6.94 -23.92 0.79
N LYS A 531 7.86 -22.99 1.05
CA LYS A 531 8.70 -23.02 2.25
C LYS A 531 7.84 -23.00 3.52
N VAL A 532 6.85 -22.11 3.59
CA VAL A 532 5.88 -22.05 4.71
C VAL A 532 5.14 -23.38 4.88
N TYR A 533 4.73 -24.01 3.78
CA TYR A 533 4.13 -25.35 3.80
C TYR A 533 5.10 -26.44 4.31
N GLN A 534 6.37 -26.45 3.87
CA GLN A 534 7.37 -27.42 4.34
C GLN A 534 7.62 -27.33 5.84
N GLU A 535 7.60 -26.11 6.37
CA GLU A 535 7.75 -25.81 7.79
C GLU A 535 6.46 -26.06 8.59
N ARG A 536 5.35 -26.42 7.90
CA ARG A 536 4.02 -26.66 8.48
C ARG A 536 3.56 -25.49 9.37
N ALA A 537 3.88 -24.25 8.97
CA ALA A 537 3.49 -23.07 9.72
C ALA A 537 1.95 -22.90 9.70
N LEU A 538 1.40 -22.34 10.78
CA LEU A 538 -0.05 -22.20 10.94
C LEU A 538 -0.62 -20.95 10.28
N ASP A 539 0.19 -19.93 10.02
CA ASP A 539 -0.23 -18.63 9.49
C ASP A 539 0.73 -18.13 8.41
N MET A 540 0.20 -17.92 7.21
CA MET A 540 0.89 -17.34 6.05
C MET A 540 0.29 -15.97 5.75
N VAL A 541 1.14 -14.96 5.60
CA VAL A 541 0.73 -13.56 5.35
C VAL A 541 1.29 -13.11 4.01
N LEU A 542 0.43 -12.82 3.04
CA LEU A 542 0.84 -12.35 1.72
C LEU A 542 1.31 -10.89 1.80
N GLN A 543 2.47 -10.60 1.21
CA GLN A 543 3.03 -9.25 1.12
C GLN A 543 3.24 -8.78 -0.32
N SER A 544 2.79 -9.57 -1.30
CA SER A 544 2.85 -9.27 -2.73
C SER A 544 1.83 -10.12 -3.51
N ASN A 545 1.62 -9.78 -4.78
CA ASN A 545 0.93 -10.66 -5.71
C ASN A 545 1.74 -11.93 -5.95
N ILE A 546 1.08 -13.08 -5.94
CA ILE A 546 1.72 -14.39 -6.12
C ILE A 546 1.39 -14.94 -7.50
N VAL A 547 2.42 -15.18 -8.30
CA VAL A 547 2.30 -15.82 -9.61
C VAL A 547 2.87 -17.24 -9.51
N HIS A 548 2.02 -18.24 -9.71
CA HIS A 548 2.36 -19.66 -9.57
C HIS A 548 2.59 -20.33 -10.92
N SER A 549 3.61 -21.18 -11.02
CA SER A 549 3.93 -21.96 -12.22
C SER A 549 4.07 -23.45 -11.89
N ASN A 550 3.69 -24.34 -12.81
CA ASN A 550 3.87 -25.79 -12.60
C ASN A 550 5.33 -26.25 -12.49
N GLY A 551 6.27 -25.46 -13.02
CA GLY A 551 7.70 -25.77 -12.99
C GLY A 551 8.41 -25.57 -11.65
N THR A 552 7.73 -25.07 -10.61
CA THR A 552 8.30 -24.93 -9.27
C THR A 552 8.16 -26.25 -8.49
N TYR A 553 7.37 -26.30 -7.43
CA TYR A 553 7.42 -27.36 -6.41
C TYR A 553 6.23 -28.33 -6.45
N ALA A 554 5.09 -27.91 -7.01
CA ALA A 554 3.89 -28.69 -7.21
C ALA A 554 3.02 -28.01 -8.27
N ASN A 555 2.12 -28.78 -8.90
CA ASN A 555 1.12 -28.26 -9.83
C ASN A 555 0.00 -27.44 -9.12
N ARG A 556 0.31 -26.84 -7.96
CA ARG A 556 -0.60 -26.05 -7.11
C ARG A 556 0.19 -25.40 -5.96
N ILE A 557 -0.36 -24.33 -5.38
CA ILE A 557 0.08 -23.82 -4.08
C ILE A 557 -0.55 -24.69 -2.99
N VAL A 558 0.28 -25.48 -2.32
CA VAL A 558 -0.18 -26.31 -1.19
C VAL A 558 -0.13 -25.48 0.08
N VAL A 559 -1.23 -25.44 0.83
CA VAL A 559 -1.30 -24.70 2.08
C VAL A 559 -1.58 -25.63 3.26
N TYR A 560 -0.73 -25.53 4.28
CA TYR A 560 -0.97 -26.07 5.61
C TYR A 560 -1.46 -24.96 6.55
N ALA A 561 -1.45 -23.69 6.15
CA ALA A 561 -1.66 -22.53 7.00
C ALA A 561 -3.07 -21.91 6.85
N ASN A 562 -3.46 -21.03 7.78
CA ASN A 562 -4.38 -19.93 7.50
C ASN A 562 -3.70 -18.99 6.50
N VAL A 563 -4.48 -18.39 5.61
CA VAL A 563 -3.98 -17.49 4.58
C VAL A 563 -4.54 -16.09 4.82
N TRP A 564 -3.66 -15.16 5.18
CA TRP A 564 -3.94 -13.75 5.38
C TRP A 564 -3.44 -12.96 4.17
N GLY A 565 -4.36 -12.39 3.40
CA GLY A 565 -4.12 -12.04 2.01
C GLY A 565 -3.77 -10.57 1.71
N ASN A 566 -4.13 -9.63 2.60
CA ASN A 566 -3.88 -8.18 2.44
C ASN A 566 -4.33 -7.58 1.09
N GLY A 567 -5.37 -8.14 0.47
CA GLY A 567 -5.88 -7.76 -0.84
C GLY A 567 -5.01 -8.14 -2.03
N PHE A 568 -3.93 -8.90 -1.85
CA PHE A 568 -3.05 -9.31 -2.96
C PHE A 568 -3.71 -10.37 -3.86
N ASN A 569 -3.27 -10.41 -5.12
CA ASN A 569 -3.79 -11.36 -6.10
C ASN A 569 -2.90 -12.60 -6.21
N ILE A 570 -3.54 -13.77 -6.35
CA ILE A 570 -2.91 -15.03 -6.71
C ILE A 570 -3.36 -15.41 -8.13
N SER A 571 -2.40 -15.69 -9.01
CA SER A 571 -2.66 -16.07 -10.41
C SER A 571 -1.70 -17.12 -10.93
N GLN A 572 -2.05 -17.69 -12.08
CA GLN A 572 -1.20 -18.61 -12.82
C GLN A 572 -0.19 -17.86 -13.70
N ASN A 573 1.01 -18.42 -13.85
CA ASN A 573 2.00 -18.00 -14.83
C ASN A 573 1.72 -18.69 -16.17
N LEU A 574 1.22 -17.93 -17.15
CA LEU A 574 0.84 -18.45 -18.47
C LEU A 574 2.00 -18.48 -19.48
N ASP A 575 3.17 -17.95 -19.12
CA ASP A 575 4.32 -17.87 -20.02
C ASP A 575 5.19 -19.13 -20.00
N VAL A 576 5.09 -19.94 -18.94
CA VAL A 576 5.97 -21.09 -18.70
C VAL A 576 5.22 -22.41 -18.87
N ASP A 577 4.16 -22.65 -18.09
CA ASP A 577 3.37 -23.89 -18.15
C ASP A 577 1.95 -23.66 -17.62
N ASP A 578 0.97 -24.20 -18.33
CA ASP A 578 -0.44 -24.02 -18.00
C ASP A 578 -0.96 -25.11 -17.03
N LEU A 579 -1.63 -24.73 -15.95
CA LEU A 579 -2.43 -25.66 -15.15
C LEU A 579 -3.59 -26.18 -16.01
N ASN A 580 -3.82 -27.49 -15.94
CA ASN A 580 -5.04 -28.06 -16.49
C ASN A 580 -6.23 -27.61 -15.61
N LYS A 581 -7.41 -27.39 -16.22
CA LYS A 581 -8.68 -27.07 -15.54
C LYS A 581 -9.04 -27.99 -14.36
N TRP A 582 -8.47 -29.19 -14.31
CA TRP A 582 -8.65 -30.16 -13.23
C TRP A 582 -7.71 -29.96 -12.04
N TYR A 583 -6.79 -28.99 -12.05
CA TYR A 583 -5.97 -28.66 -10.89
C TYR A 583 -6.46 -27.38 -10.22
N ALA A 584 -6.27 -27.31 -8.90
CA ALA A 584 -6.55 -26.12 -8.13
C ALA A 584 -5.30 -25.25 -8.03
N LEU A 585 -5.47 -23.93 -8.06
CA LEU A 585 -4.39 -22.99 -7.84
C LEU A 585 -3.92 -23.04 -6.38
N ILE A 586 -4.88 -23.13 -5.44
CA ILE A 586 -4.63 -23.33 -4.01
C ILE A 586 -5.30 -24.63 -3.56
N SER A 587 -4.58 -25.44 -2.80
CA SER A 587 -5.09 -26.69 -2.25
C SER A 587 -4.70 -26.83 -0.78
N PHE A 588 -5.72 -27.00 0.07
CA PHE A 588 -5.51 -27.22 1.49
C PHE A 588 -5.10 -28.67 1.76
N TYR A 589 -4.05 -28.85 2.57
CA TYR A 589 -3.51 -30.17 2.83
C TYR A 589 -4.29 -30.89 3.95
N SER A 590 -4.87 -32.03 3.62
CA SER A 590 -5.82 -32.75 4.48
C SER A 590 -5.22 -33.27 5.80
N GLU A 591 -3.91 -33.53 5.90
CA GLU A 591 -3.27 -33.95 7.18
C GLU A 591 -3.51 -32.92 8.31
N ARG A 592 -3.63 -31.62 7.99
CA ARG A 592 -3.97 -30.61 9.00
C ARG A 592 -5.40 -30.78 9.52
N ALA A 593 -6.34 -31.15 8.64
CA ALA A 593 -7.73 -31.37 9.03
C ALA A 593 -7.83 -32.46 10.11
N ASP A 594 -7.04 -33.52 9.98
CA ASP A 594 -7.00 -34.63 10.93
C ASP A 594 -6.45 -34.21 12.31
N LEU A 595 -5.38 -33.41 12.33
CA LEU A 595 -4.73 -32.97 13.58
C LEU A 595 -5.58 -31.97 14.37
N ILE A 596 -6.32 -31.10 13.69
CA ILE A 596 -7.16 -30.10 14.36
C ILE A 596 -8.39 -30.72 15.03
N ASN A 597 -8.82 -31.91 14.59
CA ASN A 597 -9.98 -32.60 15.15
C ASN A 597 -9.86 -32.97 16.65
N GLU A 598 -8.68 -32.76 17.26
CA GLU A 598 -8.38 -32.97 18.68
C GLU A 598 -8.45 -31.69 19.54
N ILE A 599 -8.49 -30.49 18.95
CA ILE A 599 -8.50 -29.18 19.64
C ILE A 599 -9.86 -28.49 19.39
N SER A 600 -10.57 -28.12 20.45
CA SER A 600 -11.98 -27.68 20.37
C SER A 600 -12.24 -26.35 19.66
N ASP A 601 -11.23 -25.52 19.40
CA ASP A 601 -11.40 -24.09 19.07
C ASP A 601 -10.58 -23.57 17.87
N ASP A 602 -9.91 -24.45 17.12
CA ASP A 602 -9.13 -24.01 15.94
C ASP A 602 -10.02 -23.85 14.69
N LYS A 603 -9.57 -23.04 13.72
CA LYS A 603 -10.31 -22.68 12.51
C LYS A 603 -9.36 -22.61 11.32
N ILE A 604 -9.88 -22.88 10.13
CA ILE A 604 -9.14 -22.69 8.87
C ILE A 604 -9.69 -21.42 8.21
N ILE A 605 -8.83 -20.41 8.05
CA ILE A 605 -9.22 -19.08 7.57
C ILE A 605 -8.46 -18.73 6.29
N PHE A 606 -9.21 -18.29 5.29
CA PHE A 606 -8.71 -17.61 4.09
C PHE A 606 -9.31 -16.20 4.09
N ASP A 607 -8.48 -15.18 4.25
CA ASP A 607 -8.90 -13.80 4.51
C ASP A 607 -8.31 -12.82 3.50
N ASP A 608 -9.16 -12.06 2.82
CA ASP A 608 -8.83 -10.84 2.07
C ASP A 608 -7.73 -11.00 1.02
N PHE A 609 -7.98 -11.76 -0.04
CA PHE A 609 -7.16 -11.79 -1.25
C PHE A 609 -8.01 -12.04 -2.49
N SER A 610 -7.43 -11.81 -3.67
CA SER A 610 -8.07 -12.17 -4.92
C SER A 610 -7.41 -13.37 -5.58
N ILE A 611 -8.21 -14.14 -6.31
CA ILE A 611 -7.73 -15.17 -7.24
C ILE A 611 -8.21 -14.79 -8.63
N THR A 612 -7.26 -14.72 -9.57
CA THR A 612 -7.54 -14.61 -10.99
C THR A 612 -6.91 -15.80 -11.69
N GLY A 613 -7.72 -16.80 -12.05
CA GLY A 613 -7.22 -18.04 -12.64
C GLY A 613 -6.49 -17.78 -13.97
N VAL A 614 -7.18 -17.15 -14.91
CA VAL A 614 -6.64 -16.66 -16.19
C VAL A 614 -7.06 -15.20 -16.45
N PRO A 615 -6.39 -14.45 -17.34
CA PRO A 615 -6.74 -13.06 -17.63
C PRO A 615 -8.17 -12.88 -18.16
N THR A 616 -8.65 -13.83 -18.97
CA THR A 616 -10.00 -13.79 -19.55
C THR A 616 -10.49 -15.19 -19.90
N LEU A 617 -11.80 -15.41 -19.78
CA LEU A 617 -12.48 -16.62 -20.26
C LEU A 617 -13.05 -16.47 -21.69
N GLU A 618 -12.91 -15.30 -22.33
CA GLU A 618 -13.36 -15.09 -23.73
C GLU A 618 -12.52 -15.88 -24.73
N ASP A 619 -11.24 -16.07 -24.42
CA ASP A 619 -10.34 -16.90 -25.21
C ASP A 619 -10.54 -18.37 -24.84
N LYS A 620 -10.90 -19.19 -25.85
CA LYS A 620 -11.07 -20.64 -25.69
C LYS A 620 -9.81 -21.34 -25.17
N LYS A 621 -8.62 -20.83 -25.49
CA LYS A 621 -7.36 -21.37 -24.96
C LYS A 621 -7.35 -21.19 -23.44
N PHE A 622 -7.58 -19.98 -22.96
CA PHE A 622 -7.61 -19.65 -21.54
C PHE A 622 -8.74 -20.38 -20.79
N ALA A 623 -9.93 -20.47 -21.38
CA ALA A 623 -11.04 -21.22 -20.79
C ALA A 623 -10.72 -22.71 -20.54
N ASN A 624 -9.89 -23.34 -21.39
CA ASN A 624 -9.52 -24.75 -21.24
C ASN A 624 -8.46 -25.01 -20.16
N ILE A 625 -7.70 -23.98 -19.79
CA ILE A 625 -6.61 -24.06 -18.82
C ILE A 625 -6.93 -23.31 -17.52
N ALA A 626 -8.12 -22.73 -17.41
CA ALA A 626 -8.53 -22.02 -16.21
C ALA A 626 -8.59 -22.99 -15.02
N PRO A 627 -7.79 -22.81 -13.95
CA PRO A 627 -7.75 -23.76 -12.85
C PRO A 627 -8.99 -23.65 -11.97
N ARG A 628 -9.16 -24.59 -11.04
CA ARG A 628 -10.01 -24.38 -9.86
C ARG A 628 -9.33 -23.34 -8.95
N GLY A 629 -10.08 -22.46 -8.31
CA GLY A 629 -9.50 -21.41 -7.44
C GLY A 629 -8.90 -22.01 -6.17
N ILE A 630 -9.78 -22.40 -5.24
CA ILE A 630 -9.40 -23.06 -3.98
C ILE A 630 -10.07 -24.44 -3.90
N GLU A 631 -9.28 -25.46 -3.54
CA GLU A 631 -9.73 -26.82 -3.27
C GLU A 631 -9.51 -27.18 -1.80
N ILE A 632 -10.59 -27.57 -1.10
CA ILE A 632 -10.56 -28.05 0.30
C ILE A 632 -11.31 -29.38 0.44
N HIS A 633 -10.70 -30.35 1.12
CA HIS A 633 -11.17 -31.73 1.17
C HIS A 633 -11.13 -32.27 2.61
N HIS A 634 -12.18 -33.00 3.00
CA HIS A 634 -12.27 -33.84 4.20
C HIS A 634 -12.01 -33.10 5.53
N ILE A 635 -12.94 -32.23 5.91
CA ILE A 635 -12.86 -31.43 7.16
C ILE A 635 -14.16 -31.64 7.97
N PRO A 636 -14.24 -32.72 8.75
CA PRO A 636 -15.51 -33.17 9.35
C PRO A 636 -15.93 -32.40 10.63
N LYS A 637 -15.05 -31.59 11.23
CA LYS A 637 -15.37 -30.84 12.46
C LYS A 637 -14.98 -29.36 12.39
N THR A 638 -13.74 -29.10 12.02
CA THR A 638 -13.13 -27.75 12.05
C THR A 638 -13.89 -26.77 11.16
N PRO A 639 -14.30 -25.60 11.68
CA PRO A 639 -14.90 -24.57 10.86
C PRO A 639 -13.92 -24.03 9.81
N VAL A 640 -14.38 -23.96 8.56
CA VAL A 640 -13.68 -23.31 7.46
C VAL A 640 -14.34 -21.99 7.13
N ILE A 641 -13.55 -20.93 7.02
CA ILE A 641 -14.01 -19.57 6.77
C ILE A 641 -13.30 -19.01 5.54
N PHE A 642 -14.07 -18.73 4.49
CA PHE A 642 -13.65 -17.90 3.37
C PHE A 642 -14.20 -16.50 3.59
N ARG A 643 -13.32 -15.52 3.76
CA ARG A 643 -13.73 -14.17 4.12
C ARG A 643 -13.05 -13.11 3.24
N TYR A 644 -13.83 -12.16 2.74
CA TYR A 644 -13.32 -11.02 1.95
C TYR A 644 -12.55 -11.43 0.68
N LEU A 645 -12.90 -12.58 0.09
CA LEU A 645 -12.23 -13.09 -1.11
C LEU A 645 -12.85 -12.56 -2.40
N GLN A 646 -12.01 -12.33 -3.41
CA GLN A 646 -12.44 -11.98 -4.76
C GLN A 646 -11.95 -13.05 -5.75
N ILE A 647 -12.82 -13.94 -6.23
CA ILE A 647 -12.41 -15.08 -7.06
C ILE A 647 -13.08 -15.02 -8.42
N LYS A 648 -12.26 -14.94 -9.48
CA LYS A 648 -12.73 -14.87 -10.86
C LYS A 648 -11.85 -15.58 -11.87
N ASN A 649 -12.41 -15.80 -13.06
CA ASN A 649 -11.77 -16.43 -14.21
C ASN A 649 -11.17 -17.81 -13.89
N CYS A 650 -11.85 -18.58 -13.04
CA CYS A 650 -11.53 -19.96 -12.72
C CYS A 650 -12.52 -20.90 -13.43
N THR A 651 -12.22 -22.20 -13.44
CA THR A 651 -13.24 -23.21 -13.79
C THR A 651 -14.32 -23.27 -12.71
N MET A 652 -13.89 -23.50 -11.46
CA MET A 652 -14.72 -23.32 -10.26
C MET A 652 -13.98 -22.36 -9.34
N GLY A 653 -14.69 -21.43 -8.70
CA GLY A 653 -14.07 -20.54 -7.71
C GLY A 653 -13.62 -21.31 -6.46
N LEU A 654 -14.57 -21.97 -5.81
CA LEU A 654 -14.35 -22.83 -4.64
C LEU A 654 -14.82 -24.27 -4.95
N ASP A 655 -13.93 -25.25 -4.78
CA ASP A 655 -14.24 -26.69 -4.80
C ASP A 655 -14.11 -27.23 -3.37
N ILE A 656 -15.24 -27.63 -2.81
CA ILE A 656 -15.38 -27.94 -1.39
C ILE A 656 -15.93 -29.36 -1.27
N ARG A 657 -15.15 -30.27 -0.69
CA ARG A 657 -15.55 -31.68 -0.55
C ARG A 657 -15.55 -32.11 0.90
N GLU A 658 -16.67 -32.65 1.36
CA GLU A 658 -16.81 -33.24 2.69
C GLU A 658 -16.35 -32.31 3.83
N VAL A 659 -16.84 -31.06 3.81
CA VAL A 659 -16.57 -30.07 4.86
C VAL A 659 -17.86 -29.86 5.65
N ALA A 660 -17.85 -30.16 6.94
CA ALA A 660 -19.07 -30.09 7.77
C ALA A 660 -19.54 -28.65 7.99
N ASN A 661 -18.61 -27.79 8.44
CA ASN A 661 -18.90 -26.42 8.89
C ASN A 661 -18.16 -25.40 8.01
N LEU A 662 -18.93 -24.62 7.25
CA LEU A 662 -18.38 -23.69 6.26
C LEU A 662 -19.08 -22.33 6.33
N THR A 663 -18.30 -21.26 6.29
CA THR A 663 -18.78 -19.88 6.16
C THR A 663 -18.12 -19.19 4.97
N ILE A 664 -18.93 -18.56 4.12
CA ILE A 664 -18.49 -17.61 3.08
C ILE A 664 -18.99 -16.23 3.50
N GLU A 665 -18.09 -15.31 3.82
CA GLU A 665 -18.43 -14.00 4.36
C GLU A 665 -17.76 -12.86 3.57
N GLY A 666 -18.54 -11.86 3.12
CA GLY A 666 -17.96 -10.68 2.50
C GLY A 666 -17.26 -10.93 1.16
N CYS A 667 -17.54 -12.03 0.47
CA CYS A 667 -16.81 -12.43 -0.74
C CYS A 667 -17.50 -11.92 -2.03
N ILE A 668 -16.71 -11.76 -3.10
CA ILE A 668 -17.18 -11.57 -4.48
C ILE A 668 -16.68 -12.76 -5.30
N ILE A 669 -17.60 -13.64 -5.72
CA ILE A 669 -17.23 -14.90 -6.38
C ILE A 669 -18.02 -15.08 -7.66
N GLY A 670 -17.34 -15.16 -8.80
CA GLY A 670 -17.98 -15.41 -10.09
C GLY A 670 -17.10 -15.01 -11.24
N ASP A 671 -17.70 -14.76 -12.40
CA ASP A 671 -17.04 -14.72 -13.71
C ASP A 671 -16.18 -16.00 -13.92
N ASN A 672 -16.75 -17.15 -13.57
CA ASN A 672 -16.12 -18.47 -13.64
C ASN A 672 -16.76 -19.34 -14.74
N SER A 673 -15.97 -20.22 -15.35
CA SER A 673 -16.42 -20.99 -16.52
C SER A 673 -17.47 -22.04 -16.20
N LEU A 674 -17.51 -22.53 -14.96
CA LEU A 674 -18.56 -23.42 -14.45
C LEU A 674 -19.31 -22.77 -13.28
N GLY A 675 -18.74 -22.68 -12.07
CA GLY A 675 -19.50 -22.25 -10.88
C GLY A 675 -18.69 -21.41 -9.90
N GLY A 676 -19.38 -20.67 -9.04
CA GLY A 676 -18.77 -19.88 -7.97
C GLY A 676 -18.25 -20.77 -6.84
N ALA A 677 -19.16 -21.48 -6.16
CA ALA A 677 -18.82 -22.43 -5.10
C ALA A 677 -19.55 -23.77 -5.32
N THR A 678 -18.79 -24.85 -5.49
CA THR A 678 -19.32 -26.20 -5.61
C THR A 678 -19.07 -26.94 -4.31
N ARG A 679 -20.14 -27.35 -3.62
CA ARG A 679 -20.07 -28.14 -2.40
C ARG A 679 -20.49 -29.58 -2.69
N PHE A 680 -19.53 -30.47 -2.58
CA PHE A 680 -19.70 -31.90 -2.66
C PHE A 680 -19.93 -32.46 -1.25
N ASN A 681 -21.16 -32.90 -0.98
CA ASN A 681 -21.57 -33.44 0.31
C ASN A 681 -22.14 -34.84 0.12
N ASP A 682 -21.62 -35.78 0.91
CA ASP A 682 -22.16 -37.13 0.98
C ASP A 682 -22.98 -37.32 2.25
N TRP A 683 -23.81 -38.34 2.28
CA TRP A 683 -24.59 -38.64 3.47
C TRP A 683 -23.71 -39.20 4.59
N HIS A 684 -23.89 -38.67 5.80
CA HIS A 684 -23.33 -39.19 7.05
C HIS A 684 -24.31 -38.96 8.21
N GLU A 685 -24.08 -39.64 9.34
CA GLU A 685 -25.00 -39.65 10.50
C GLU A 685 -25.27 -38.26 11.09
N ASN A 686 -24.32 -37.33 10.97
CA ASN A 686 -24.37 -35.99 11.58
C ASN A 686 -24.70 -34.86 10.58
N ILE A 687 -25.15 -35.17 9.36
CA ILE A 687 -25.41 -34.14 8.32
C ILE A 687 -26.45 -33.10 8.71
N ASP A 688 -27.28 -33.38 9.72
CA ASP A 688 -28.24 -32.43 10.28
C ASP A 688 -27.56 -31.34 11.13
N SER A 689 -26.34 -31.59 11.61
CA SER A 689 -25.52 -30.62 12.34
C SER A 689 -24.57 -29.81 11.47
N ASP A 690 -24.41 -30.20 10.19
CA ASP A 690 -23.56 -29.47 9.24
C ASP A 690 -24.13 -28.10 8.91
N LEU A 691 -23.24 -27.11 8.83
CA LEU A 691 -23.59 -25.72 8.59
C LEU A 691 -22.95 -25.20 7.30
N PHE A 692 -23.75 -24.45 6.55
CA PHE A 692 -23.29 -23.63 5.44
C PHE A 692 -23.85 -22.23 5.55
N ILE A 693 -23.00 -21.28 5.92
CA ILE A 693 -23.40 -19.89 6.12
C ILE A 693 -22.83 -19.07 4.97
N ILE A 694 -23.69 -18.27 4.34
CA ILE A 694 -23.29 -17.26 3.36
C ILE A 694 -23.73 -15.92 3.90
N LYS A 695 -22.78 -15.04 4.14
CA LYS A 695 -23.02 -13.74 4.77
C LYS A 695 -22.46 -12.61 3.93
N ASN A 696 -23.26 -11.57 3.71
CA ASN A 696 -22.81 -10.33 3.04
C ASN A 696 -21.99 -10.56 1.76
N SER A 697 -22.37 -11.51 0.90
CA SER A 697 -21.54 -11.95 -0.23
C SER A 697 -22.24 -11.72 -1.56
N ILE A 698 -21.45 -11.51 -2.60
CA ILE A 698 -21.90 -11.28 -3.97
C ILE A 698 -21.42 -12.41 -4.85
N PHE A 699 -22.33 -12.96 -5.65
CA PHE A 699 -21.97 -13.90 -6.69
C PHE A 699 -22.27 -13.33 -8.06
N THR A 700 -21.26 -13.30 -8.93
CA THR A 700 -21.36 -12.77 -10.31
C THR A 700 -21.59 -13.91 -11.31
N ASN A 701 -21.53 -13.59 -12.61
CA ASN A 701 -21.89 -14.51 -13.68
C ASN A 701 -21.09 -15.81 -13.64
N SER A 702 -21.72 -16.94 -13.88
CA SER A 702 -21.06 -18.23 -14.08
C SER A 702 -21.95 -19.07 -14.98
N LEU A 703 -21.38 -20.01 -15.74
CA LEU A 703 -22.20 -20.84 -16.63
C LEU A 703 -23.21 -21.70 -15.86
N ALA A 704 -22.83 -22.16 -14.68
CA ALA A 704 -23.61 -22.89 -13.69
C ALA A 704 -24.19 -21.95 -12.61
N PRO A 705 -25.14 -22.42 -11.79
CA PRO A 705 -25.60 -21.72 -10.61
C PRO A 705 -24.42 -21.30 -9.74
N SER A 706 -24.52 -20.15 -9.08
CA SER A 706 -23.40 -19.62 -8.30
C SER A 706 -22.95 -20.58 -7.21
N ILE A 707 -23.89 -21.33 -6.63
CA ILE A 707 -23.64 -22.39 -5.65
C ILE A 707 -24.32 -23.69 -6.08
N MET A 708 -23.61 -24.81 -5.95
CA MET A 708 -24.15 -26.14 -6.25
C MET A 708 -23.92 -27.12 -5.10
N PHE A 709 -24.93 -27.96 -4.81
CA PHE A 709 -24.83 -29.07 -3.87
C PHE A 709 -24.95 -30.39 -4.61
N LEU A 710 -23.91 -31.20 -4.54
CA LEU A 710 -23.73 -32.41 -5.35
C LEU A 710 -23.11 -33.55 -4.49
N TYR A 711 -23.20 -34.80 -4.94
CA TYR A 711 -22.43 -35.92 -4.37
C TYR A 711 -20.96 -35.86 -4.76
N SER A 712 -20.04 -36.29 -3.90
CA SER A 712 -18.59 -36.22 -4.22
C SER A 712 -18.18 -37.20 -5.31
N GLU A 713 -18.77 -38.40 -5.32
CA GLU A 713 -18.47 -39.48 -6.26
C GLU A 713 -19.73 -40.20 -6.75
N LEU A 714 -19.65 -40.79 -7.95
CA LEU A 714 -20.79 -41.45 -8.61
C LEU A 714 -21.26 -42.73 -7.93
N ASP A 715 -20.38 -43.47 -7.26
CA ASP A 715 -20.72 -44.68 -6.50
C ASP A 715 -21.53 -44.34 -5.24
N LEU A 716 -21.26 -43.19 -4.62
CA LEU A 716 -22.00 -42.70 -3.45
C LEU A 716 -23.44 -42.28 -3.78
N VAL A 717 -23.69 -41.82 -5.02
CA VAL A 717 -25.02 -41.50 -5.55
C VAL A 717 -25.99 -42.68 -5.39
N GLY A 718 -25.52 -43.90 -5.63
CA GLY A 718 -26.30 -45.12 -5.49
C GLY A 718 -26.39 -45.61 -4.04
N LYS A 719 -25.25 -45.62 -3.34
CA LYS A 719 -25.14 -46.07 -1.94
C LYS A 719 -26.05 -45.28 -0.99
N TYR A 720 -26.19 -43.98 -1.23
CA TYR A 720 -26.97 -43.08 -0.38
C TYR A 720 -28.26 -42.58 -1.06
N ALA A 721 -28.78 -43.33 -2.03
CA ALA A 721 -30.04 -42.99 -2.67
C ALA A 721 -31.19 -42.82 -1.64
N GLY A 722 -31.99 -41.78 -1.81
CA GLY A 722 -33.08 -41.41 -0.90
C GLY A 722 -32.62 -40.75 0.42
N LYS A 723 -31.33 -40.48 0.58
CA LYS A 723 -30.80 -39.72 1.72
C LYS A 723 -30.72 -38.23 1.41
N ASN A 724 -30.75 -37.42 2.47
CA ASN A 724 -30.49 -35.98 2.40
C ASN A 724 -28.98 -35.74 2.27
N ILE A 725 -28.56 -34.85 1.36
CA ILE A 725 -27.18 -34.36 1.25
C ILE A 725 -27.07 -32.85 1.53
N LEU A 726 -28.20 -32.20 1.83
CA LEU A 726 -28.25 -30.76 2.10
C LEU A 726 -27.89 -30.48 3.58
N PRO A 727 -26.87 -29.65 3.85
CA PRO A 727 -26.59 -29.16 5.19
C PRO A 727 -27.62 -28.09 5.58
N THR A 728 -27.55 -27.56 6.80
CA THR A 728 -28.31 -26.35 7.14
C THR A 728 -27.69 -25.16 6.43
N VAL A 729 -28.43 -24.54 5.50
CA VAL A 729 -27.96 -23.43 4.67
C VAL A 729 -28.60 -22.11 5.11
N ASN A 730 -27.78 -21.14 5.51
CA ASN A 730 -28.22 -19.83 5.98
C ASN A 730 -27.70 -18.72 5.07
N LEU A 731 -28.61 -17.89 4.54
CA LEU A 731 -28.26 -16.61 3.93
C LEU A 731 -28.43 -15.49 4.96
N GLU A 732 -27.34 -14.83 5.32
CA GLU A 732 -27.29 -13.82 6.37
C GLU A 732 -26.85 -12.45 5.83
N GLY A 733 -27.49 -11.39 6.35
CA GLY A 733 -27.18 -10.02 5.93
C GLY A 733 -27.49 -9.77 4.46
N ASP A 734 -26.56 -9.13 3.74
CA ASP A 734 -26.78 -8.70 2.36
C ASP A 734 -26.13 -9.62 1.33
N VAL A 735 -26.76 -10.78 1.11
CA VAL A 735 -26.35 -11.74 0.06
C VAL A 735 -27.01 -11.38 -1.27
N ARG A 736 -26.22 -11.28 -2.34
CA ARG A 736 -26.63 -10.85 -3.68
C ARG A 736 -26.20 -11.87 -4.74
N PHE A 737 -27.16 -12.34 -5.54
CA PHE A 737 -26.87 -13.12 -6.74
C PHE A 737 -27.08 -12.24 -7.98
N TYR A 738 -26.01 -12.03 -8.74
CA TYR A 738 -26.00 -11.35 -10.05
C TYR A 738 -25.51 -12.30 -11.15
N ASN A 739 -25.82 -13.59 -11.01
CA ASN A 739 -25.55 -14.60 -12.03
C ASN A 739 -26.70 -14.65 -13.03
N TRP A 740 -26.58 -13.83 -14.07
CA TRP A 740 -27.66 -13.57 -15.02
C TRP A 740 -27.69 -14.58 -16.15
N GLN A 741 -28.74 -15.39 -16.19
CA GLN A 741 -28.94 -16.42 -17.21
C GLN A 741 -30.22 -16.17 -18.01
N SER A 742 -30.10 -16.05 -19.32
CA SER A 742 -31.26 -16.07 -20.22
C SER A 742 -31.87 -17.47 -20.29
N ARG A 743 -33.16 -17.58 -20.68
CA ARG A 743 -33.81 -18.90 -20.86
C ARG A 743 -33.02 -19.85 -21.76
N LYS A 744 -32.31 -19.34 -22.78
CA LYS A 744 -31.46 -20.16 -23.66
C LYS A 744 -30.22 -20.69 -22.92
N GLN A 745 -29.61 -19.89 -22.06
CA GLN A 745 -28.39 -20.25 -21.34
C GLN A 745 -28.67 -21.27 -20.22
N ILE A 746 -29.84 -21.23 -19.58
CA ILE A 746 -30.22 -22.19 -18.53
C ILE A 746 -30.29 -23.64 -19.05
N ALA A 747 -30.62 -23.87 -20.33
CA ALA A 747 -30.54 -25.22 -20.89
C ALA A 747 -29.09 -25.72 -20.99
N GLY A 748 -28.19 -24.89 -21.51
CA GLY A 748 -26.75 -25.21 -21.59
C GLY A 748 -26.05 -25.30 -20.23
N MET A 749 -26.59 -24.63 -19.22
CA MET A 749 -26.16 -24.73 -17.82
C MET A 749 -26.23 -26.18 -17.30
N PHE A 750 -27.36 -26.85 -17.48
CA PHE A 750 -27.51 -28.24 -17.03
C PHE A 750 -26.62 -29.21 -17.80
N ASP A 751 -26.40 -28.96 -19.09
CA ASP A 751 -25.43 -29.73 -19.88
C ASP A 751 -24.01 -29.56 -19.32
N ALA A 752 -23.65 -28.37 -18.88
CA ALA A 752 -22.35 -28.09 -18.25
C ALA A 752 -22.23 -28.77 -16.88
N ILE A 753 -23.28 -28.71 -16.03
CA ILE A 753 -23.32 -29.43 -14.75
C ILE A 753 -23.15 -30.94 -14.98
N MET A 754 -23.89 -31.52 -15.92
CA MET A 754 -23.80 -32.94 -16.23
C MET A 754 -22.43 -33.32 -16.81
N SER A 755 -21.86 -32.52 -17.71
CA SER A 755 -20.50 -32.75 -18.21
C SER A 755 -19.40 -32.57 -17.16
N SER A 756 -19.65 -31.82 -16.09
CA SER A 756 -18.75 -31.75 -14.94
C SER A 756 -18.85 -32.98 -14.03
N PHE A 757 -20.01 -33.66 -14.04
CA PHE A 757 -20.30 -34.85 -13.26
C PHE A 757 -19.88 -36.16 -13.95
N PHE A 758 -19.94 -36.19 -15.29
CA PHE A 758 -19.68 -37.36 -16.12
C PHE A 758 -18.54 -37.04 -17.10
N GLU A 759 -17.33 -37.53 -16.83
CA GLU A 759 -16.13 -37.26 -17.63
C GLU A 759 -16.30 -37.68 -19.11
N GLU A 760 -15.66 -36.91 -20.02
CA GLU A 760 -15.55 -37.26 -21.44
C GLU A 760 -14.81 -38.60 -21.61
N GLY A 761 -15.50 -39.62 -22.11
CA GLY A 761 -14.97 -40.98 -22.29
C GLY A 761 -15.64 -42.03 -21.40
N SER A 762 -16.39 -41.62 -20.37
CA SER A 762 -17.42 -42.47 -19.77
C SER A 762 -18.47 -42.74 -20.86
N GLY A 763 -18.96 -43.98 -21.02
CA GLY A 763 -19.92 -44.37 -22.08
C GLY A 763 -21.31 -43.69 -22.01
N LEU A 764 -21.41 -42.50 -21.43
CA LEU A 764 -22.60 -41.78 -21.00
C LEU A 764 -22.92 -40.54 -21.85
N GLY A 765 -22.17 -40.29 -22.94
CA GLY A 765 -22.48 -39.20 -23.88
C GLY A 765 -23.92 -39.26 -24.43
N ALA A 766 -24.47 -40.46 -24.61
CA ALA A 766 -25.87 -40.67 -25.00
C ALA A 766 -26.89 -40.22 -23.94
N LEU A 767 -26.51 -40.18 -22.65
CA LEU A 767 -27.36 -39.71 -21.55
C LEU A 767 -27.46 -38.18 -21.54
N LYS A 768 -26.39 -37.48 -21.95
CA LYS A 768 -26.37 -36.02 -22.11
C LYS A 768 -27.37 -35.56 -23.18
N ASP A 769 -27.30 -36.18 -24.35
CA ASP A 769 -28.21 -35.87 -25.47
C ASP A 769 -29.69 -36.23 -25.17
N LEU A 770 -29.91 -37.19 -24.26
CA LEU A 770 -31.24 -37.61 -23.80
C LEU A 770 -31.88 -36.58 -22.83
N VAL A 771 -31.06 -35.86 -22.06
CA VAL A 771 -31.50 -35.04 -20.91
C VAL A 771 -31.53 -33.54 -21.24
N ALA A 772 -30.83 -33.06 -22.27
CA ALA A 772 -30.86 -31.64 -22.67
C ALA A 772 -32.26 -31.14 -23.14
N PRO A 773 -33.03 -31.88 -23.97
CA PRO A 773 -34.39 -31.48 -24.36
C PRO A 773 -35.37 -31.48 -23.18
N PHE A 774 -35.11 -32.34 -22.19
CA PHE A 774 -35.86 -32.48 -20.96
C PHE A 774 -35.78 -31.20 -20.11
N TRP A 775 -34.58 -30.66 -19.88
CA TRP A 775 -34.41 -29.39 -19.15
C TRP A 775 -35.02 -28.20 -19.87
N THR A 776 -34.92 -28.16 -21.20
CA THR A 776 -35.55 -27.11 -22.01
C THR A 776 -37.08 -27.08 -21.87
N SER A 777 -37.71 -28.25 -21.69
CA SER A 777 -39.16 -28.37 -21.44
C SER A 777 -39.52 -27.90 -20.02
N ILE A 778 -38.73 -28.29 -19.02
CA ILE A 778 -38.90 -27.90 -17.61
C ILE A 778 -38.83 -26.37 -17.43
N MET A 779 -37.91 -25.70 -18.12
CA MET A 779 -37.74 -24.25 -18.00
C MET A 779 -38.85 -23.42 -18.68
N LYS A 780 -39.78 -24.05 -19.40
CA LYS A 780 -40.99 -23.39 -19.95
C LYS A 780 -42.20 -23.51 -19.03
N ASP A 781 -42.06 -24.19 -17.89
CA ASP A 781 -43.13 -24.34 -16.91
C ASP A 781 -43.44 -23.01 -16.22
N SER A 782 -44.73 -22.64 -16.19
CA SER A 782 -45.22 -21.41 -15.56
C SER A 782 -44.85 -21.26 -14.08
N ARG A 783 -44.53 -22.35 -13.38
CA ARG A 783 -44.07 -22.31 -11.98
C ARG A 783 -42.78 -21.51 -11.80
N MET A 784 -41.98 -21.40 -12.86
CA MET A 784 -40.70 -20.70 -12.89
C MET A 784 -40.84 -19.20 -13.18
N ASP A 785 -42.00 -18.72 -13.64
CA ASP A 785 -42.14 -17.36 -14.19
C ASP A 785 -41.74 -16.24 -13.22
N LYS A 786 -41.93 -16.44 -11.91
CA LYS A 786 -41.52 -15.47 -10.88
C LYS A 786 -39.99 -15.27 -10.79
N MET A 787 -39.20 -16.20 -11.32
CA MET A 787 -37.74 -16.13 -11.37
C MET A 787 -37.22 -15.36 -12.59
N PHE A 788 -38.10 -14.85 -13.46
CA PHE A 788 -37.71 -14.20 -14.71
C PHE A 788 -38.13 -12.74 -14.79
N MET A 789 -37.27 -11.90 -15.38
CA MET A 789 -37.59 -10.54 -15.77
C MET A 789 -37.20 -10.25 -17.22
N TRP A 790 -37.93 -9.35 -17.87
CA TRP A 790 -37.55 -8.82 -19.17
C TRP A 790 -36.55 -7.68 -19.04
N HIS A 791 -35.43 -7.76 -19.74
CA HIS A 791 -34.42 -6.71 -19.87
C HIS A 791 -33.89 -6.64 -21.30
N ARG A 792 -33.92 -5.46 -21.93
CA ARG A 792 -33.45 -5.23 -23.32
C ARG A 792 -33.97 -6.25 -24.35
N GLY A 793 -35.21 -6.68 -24.22
CA GLY A 793 -35.85 -7.63 -25.16
C GLY A 793 -35.48 -9.10 -24.96
N VAL A 794 -34.79 -9.45 -23.87
CA VAL A 794 -34.46 -10.82 -23.48
C VAL A 794 -34.96 -11.07 -22.06
N GLU A 795 -35.38 -12.29 -21.79
CA GLU A 795 -35.84 -12.71 -20.47
C GLU A 795 -34.70 -13.38 -19.71
N TYR A 796 -34.41 -12.85 -18.52
CA TYR A 796 -33.29 -13.25 -17.67
C TYR A 796 -33.78 -13.72 -16.30
N ALA A 797 -33.10 -14.71 -15.74
CA ALA A 797 -33.18 -15.08 -14.34
C ALA A 797 -31.83 -14.81 -13.65
N SER A 798 -31.87 -14.39 -12.39
CA SER A 798 -30.68 -14.42 -11.54
C SER A 798 -30.66 -15.73 -10.76
N ILE A 799 -29.72 -16.61 -11.09
CA ILE A 799 -29.64 -17.99 -10.59
C ILE A 799 -28.58 -18.11 -9.50
N GLY A 800 -29.02 -18.23 -8.25
CA GLY A 800 -28.13 -18.28 -7.09
C GLY A 800 -27.65 -19.68 -6.75
N MET A 801 -28.57 -20.64 -6.58
CA MET A 801 -28.20 -21.95 -6.04
C MET A 801 -28.94 -23.10 -6.74
N PHE A 802 -28.31 -24.27 -6.77
CA PHE A 802 -28.91 -25.52 -7.23
C PHE A 802 -28.66 -26.65 -6.24
N THR A 803 -29.74 -27.36 -5.89
CA THR A 803 -29.66 -28.56 -5.05
C THR A 803 -30.04 -29.79 -5.88
N TYR A 804 -29.13 -30.76 -5.97
CA TYR A 804 -29.36 -32.00 -6.68
C TYR A 804 -30.40 -32.87 -5.97
N GLY A 805 -31.52 -33.18 -6.63
CA GLY A 805 -32.60 -34.01 -6.08
C GLY A 805 -32.69 -35.42 -6.65
N LEU A 806 -32.19 -35.69 -7.87
CA LEU A 806 -32.49 -36.95 -8.59
C LEU A 806 -32.42 -38.20 -7.71
N THR A 807 -31.27 -38.55 -7.14
CA THR A 807 -31.18 -39.66 -6.17
C THR A 807 -31.19 -39.20 -4.71
N ALA A 808 -31.19 -37.89 -4.43
CA ALA A 808 -31.11 -37.34 -3.08
C ALA A 808 -32.45 -36.75 -2.61
N LYS A 809 -32.96 -37.23 -1.48
CA LYS A 809 -34.19 -36.70 -0.87
C LYS A 809 -33.84 -35.56 0.08
N ASN A 810 -33.61 -34.38 -0.46
CA ASN A 810 -33.19 -33.22 0.32
C ASN A 810 -34.31 -32.66 1.21
N ASP A 811 -33.97 -32.32 2.46
CA ASP A 811 -34.88 -31.62 3.36
C ASP A 811 -34.81 -30.11 3.14
N MET A 812 -35.71 -29.58 2.32
CA MET A 812 -35.76 -28.16 1.97
C MET A 812 -36.07 -27.23 3.16
N ARG A 813 -36.50 -27.75 4.33
CA ARG A 813 -36.70 -26.94 5.54
C ARG A 813 -35.37 -26.40 6.09
N LYS A 814 -34.24 -27.01 5.69
CA LYS A 814 -32.88 -26.59 6.04
C LYS A 814 -32.38 -25.39 5.22
N LEU A 815 -33.15 -24.93 4.24
CA LEU A 815 -32.75 -23.85 3.36
C LEU A 815 -33.39 -22.52 3.82
N HIS A 816 -32.56 -21.66 4.41
CA HIS A 816 -32.98 -20.36 4.96
C HIS A 816 -32.49 -19.22 4.05
N ILE A 817 -33.28 -18.90 3.02
CA ILE A 817 -32.87 -18.00 1.91
C ILE A 817 -33.45 -16.57 1.97
N GLY A 818 -34.18 -16.22 3.02
CA GLY A 818 -34.80 -14.89 3.18
C GLY A 818 -35.87 -14.57 2.13
N ASN A 819 -36.40 -13.34 2.16
CA ASN A 819 -37.57 -12.96 1.34
C ASN A 819 -37.23 -12.48 -0.08
N LYS A 820 -35.96 -12.15 -0.37
CA LYS A 820 -35.53 -11.68 -1.71
C LYS A 820 -35.47 -12.82 -2.74
N TYR A 821 -35.40 -14.07 -2.26
CA TYR A 821 -35.16 -15.25 -3.08
C TYR A 821 -36.30 -16.25 -2.97
N ILE A 822 -36.49 -17.05 -4.02
CA ILE A 822 -37.48 -18.12 -4.07
C ILE A 822 -36.80 -19.44 -4.45
N ALA A 823 -37.16 -20.51 -3.75
CA ALA A 823 -36.83 -21.87 -4.15
C ALA A 823 -37.94 -22.43 -5.03
N LYS A 824 -37.57 -22.93 -6.21
CA LYS A 824 -38.48 -23.55 -7.16
C LYS A 824 -38.05 -24.97 -7.46
N GLU A 825 -39.01 -25.87 -7.26
CA GLU A 825 -38.91 -27.26 -7.69
C GLU A 825 -38.76 -27.31 -9.22
N LEU A 826 -37.75 -28.03 -9.69
CA LEU A 826 -37.59 -28.34 -11.11
C LEU A 826 -38.40 -29.61 -11.40
N PRO A 827 -39.56 -29.50 -12.07
CA PRO A 827 -40.43 -30.64 -12.27
C PRO A 827 -39.83 -31.68 -13.21
N ILE A 828 -39.19 -32.68 -12.63
CA ILE A 828 -38.52 -33.73 -13.41
C ILE A 828 -39.55 -34.56 -14.20
N SER A 829 -40.79 -34.69 -13.72
CA SER A 829 -41.82 -35.52 -14.37
C SER A 829 -42.99 -34.69 -14.91
N ASN A 830 -43.16 -34.71 -16.24
CA ASN A 830 -44.34 -34.24 -16.96
C ASN A 830 -44.72 -35.24 -18.07
N LYS A 831 -45.78 -34.96 -18.84
CA LYS A 831 -46.26 -35.87 -19.89
C LYS A 831 -45.22 -36.17 -20.97
N ASP A 832 -44.31 -35.23 -21.24
CA ASP A 832 -43.28 -35.32 -22.28
C ASP A 832 -41.98 -35.96 -21.75
N THR A 833 -41.72 -35.89 -20.45
CA THR A 833 -40.44 -36.34 -19.85
C THR A 833 -40.49 -37.73 -19.20
N LYS A 834 -41.68 -38.25 -18.90
CA LYS A 834 -41.87 -39.51 -18.16
C LYS A 834 -41.17 -40.75 -18.77
N PRO A 835 -41.18 -41.00 -20.10
CA PRO A 835 -40.48 -42.15 -20.68
C PRO A 835 -38.95 -42.05 -20.60
N LEU A 836 -38.42 -40.82 -20.68
CA LEU A 836 -36.97 -40.54 -20.62
C LEU A 836 -36.44 -40.77 -19.20
N LEU A 837 -37.22 -40.41 -18.18
CA LEU A 837 -36.86 -40.63 -16.77
C LEU A 837 -36.75 -42.12 -16.42
N GLU A 838 -37.67 -42.95 -16.88
CA GLU A 838 -37.63 -44.40 -16.60
C GLU A 838 -36.41 -45.07 -17.24
N LEU A 839 -36.00 -44.61 -18.43
CA LEU A 839 -34.76 -45.05 -19.06
C LEU A 839 -33.52 -44.56 -18.27
N ALA A 840 -33.51 -43.31 -17.81
CA ALA A 840 -32.43 -42.76 -17.01
C ALA A 840 -32.25 -43.48 -15.67
N LYS A 841 -33.35 -43.92 -15.01
CA LYS A 841 -33.30 -44.73 -13.77
C LYS A 841 -32.58 -46.05 -13.98
N VAL A 842 -32.94 -46.77 -15.06
CA VAL A 842 -32.31 -48.05 -15.40
C VAL A 842 -30.83 -47.87 -15.66
N ILE A 843 -30.46 -46.85 -16.44
CA ILE A 843 -29.06 -46.58 -16.77
C ILE A 843 -28.26 -46.20 -15.51
N LEU A 844 -28.76 -45.27 -14.68
CA LEU A 844 -28.08 -44.89 -13.44
C LEU A 844 -27.98 -46.05 -12.45
N SER A 845 -28.99 -46.92 -12.35
CA SER A 845 -28.94 -48.12 -11.51
C SER A 845 -27.82 -49.08 -11.94
N VAL A 846 -27.62 -49.24 -13.26
CA VAL A 846 -26.53 -50.06 -13.82
C VAL A 846 -25.16 -49.41 -13.56
N ILE A 847 -25.02 -48.10 -13.75
CA ILE A 847 -23.74 -47.38 -13.58
C ILE A 847 -23.31 -47.36 -12.11
N THR A 848 -24.25 -47.14 -11.20
CA THR A 848 -23.98 -47.00 -9.76
C THR A 848 -23.99 -48.35 -9.03
N ASN A 849 -24.26 -49.45 -9.74
CA ASN A 849 -24.43 -50.79 -9.16
C ASN A 849 -25.40 -50.80 -7.96
N SER A 850 -26.49 -50.05 -8.08
CA SER A 850 -27.50 -49.85 -7.04
C SER A 850 -28.91 -49.89 -7.64
N THR A 851 -29.94 -50.10 -6.81
CA THR A 851 -31.33 -50.03 -7.29
C THR A 851 -31.90 -48.66 -6.97
N ILE A 852 -32.08 -47.82 -8.00
CA ILE A 852 -32.71 -46.51 -7.85
C ILE A 852 -34.22 -46.65 -8.10
N GLU A 853 -35.00 -46.62 -7.01
CA GLU A 853 -36.45 -46.84 -7.05
C GLU A 853 -37.23 -45.57 -7.46
N GLU A 854 -36.81 -44.42 -6.93
CA GLU A 854 -37.47 -43.13 -7.12
C GLU A 854 -36.47 -42.05 -7.52
N PHE A 855 -36.94 -41.07 -8.29
CA PHE A 855 -36.23 -39.80 -8.46
C PHE A 855 -36.92 -38.70 -7.66
N TYR A 856 -36.15 -37.87 -6.98
CA TYR A 856 -36.65 -36.70 -6.25
C TYR A 856 -36.37 -35.41 -7.01
N ASP A 857 -37.17 -34.39 -6.71
CA ASP A 857 -37.08 -33.12 -7.40
C ASP A 857 -35.80 -32.36 -7.02
N SER A 858 -35.09 -31.87 -8.03
CA SER A 858 -34.04 -30.87 -7.84
C SER A 858 -34.67 -29.49 -7.61
N TYR A 859 -33.94 -28.59 -6.95
CA TYR A 859 -34.42 -27.22 -6.71
C TYR A 859 -33.45 -26.20 -7.28
N LEU A 860 -34.03 -25.14 -7.84
CA LEU A 860 -33.32 -23.96 -8.28
C LEU A 860 -33.73 -22.79 -7.38
N ILE A 861 -32.74 -22.04 -6.91
CA ILE A 861 -32.95 -20.83 -6.12
C ILE A 861 -32.50 -19.64 -6.92
N GLY A 862 -33.35 -18.62 -6.98
CA GLY A 862 -33.04 -17.37 -7.66
C GLY A 862 -33.88 -16.22 -7.14
N TYR A 863 -33.64 -15.04 -7.70
CA TYR A 863 -34.31 -13.80 -7.29
C TYR A 863 -35.82 -13.88 -7.51
N ASP A 864 -36.61 -13.44 -6.53
CA ASP A 864 -38.06 -13.30 -6.69
C ASP A 864 -38.40 -11.93 -7.28
N PHE A 865 -38.61 -11.87 -8.59
CA PHE A 865 -38.95 -10.61 -9.27
C PHE A 865 -40.33 -10.07 -8.91
N SER A 866 -41.13 -10.81 -8.14
CA SER A 866 -42.35 -10.25 -7.54
C SER A 866 -42.07 -9.31 -6.35
N GLN A 867 -40.85 -9.34 -5.78
CA GLN A 867 -40.44 -8.50 -4.65
C GLN A 867 -39.74 -7.20 -5.06
N GLY A 868 -39.42 -7.02 -6.35
CA GLY A 868 -38.75 -5.83 -6.86
C GLY A 868 -37.75 -6.12 -7.98
N LYS A 869 -36.87 -5.16 -8.25
CA LYS A 869 -35.74 -5.32 -9.16
C LYS A 869 -34.44 -5.27 -8.36
N PRO A 870 -33.42 -6.07 -8.71
CA PRO A 870 -32.08 -5.92 -8.16
C PRO A 870 -31.44 -4.61 -8.63
N ASP A 871 -30.42 -4.19 -7.88
CA ASP A 871 -29.62 -2.97 -8.06
C ASP A 871 -28.62 -3.06 -9.22
N VAL A 872 -28.11 -4.26 -9.53
CA VAL A 872 -27.27 -4.53 -10.71
C VAL A 872 -28.09 -5.37 -11.69
N LEU A 873 -28.23 -4.90 -12.94
CA LEU A 873 -29.01 -5.58 -13.98
C LEU A 873 -28.12 -6.46 -14.89
N PRO A 874 -28.70 -7.34 -15.73
CA PRO A 874 -27.91 -8.11 -16.70
C PRO A 874 -26.97 -7.24 -17.53
N LEU A 875 -25.74 -7.72 -17.75
CA LEU A 875 -24.69 -7.05 -18.53
C LEU A 875 -24.13 -5.76 -17.89
N GLU A 876 -24.41 -5.51 -16.61
CA GLU A 876 -23.78 -4.44 -15.84
C GLU A 876 -22.65 -5.00 -14.95
N PRO A 877 -21.52 -4.29 -14.79
CA PRO A 877 -20.48 -4.68 -13.84
C PRO A 877 -20.96 -4.53 -12.40
N VAL A 878 -20.49 -5.41 -11.52
CA VAL A 878 -20.63 -5.21 -10.08
C VAL A 878 -19.66 -4.12 -9.63
N PRO A 879 -20.11 -2.99 -9.08
CA PRO A 879 -19.21 -1.89 -8.74
C PRO A 879 -18.36 -2.23 -7.52
N ALA A 880 -17.05 -1.97 -7.61
CA ALA A 880 -16.12 -2.05 -6.49
C ALA A 880 -16.01 -0.67 -5.80
N THR A 881 -17.12 -0.19 -5.24
CA THR A 881 -17.20 1.11 -4.54
C THR A 881 -16.96 0.97 -3.03
N TYR A 882 -16.63 2.06 -2.33
CA TYR A 882 -16.54 2.06 -0.86
C TYR A 882 -17.82 1.55 -0.21
N GLY A 883 -18.99 2.04 -0.63
CA GLY A 883 -20.27 1.58 -0.11
C GLY A 883 -20.56 0.10 -0.38
N MET A 884 -19.98 -0.48 -1.45
CA MET A 884 -20.06 -1.92 -1.69
C MET A 884 -19.21 -2.69 -0.69
N TYR A 885 -17.95 -2.30 -0.49
CA TYR A 885 -17.05 -2.96 0.46
C TYR A 885 -17.53 -2.82 1.91
N ASP A 886 -18.09 -1.66 2.28
CA ASP A 886 -18.78 -1.46 3.57
C ASP A 886 -19.94 -2.45 3.75
N SER A 887 -20.73 -2.71 2.69
CA SER A 887 -21.79 -3.72 2.74
C SER A 887 -21.26 -5.14 2.92
N LEU A 888 -20.14 -5.49 2.27
CA LEU A 888 -19.51 -6.82 2.37
C LEU A 888 -18.94 -7.07 3.78
N THR A 889 -18.38 -6.04 4.41
CA THR A 889 -17.89 -6.11 5.79
C THR A 889 -18.99 -6.01 6.83
N GLY A 890 -20.20 -5.59 6.46
CA GLY A 890 -21.28 -5.31 7.41
C GLY A 890 -21.09 -4.00 8.18
N GLY A 891 -20.31 -3.07 7.63
CA GLY A 891 -19.95 -1.77 8.21
C GLY A 891 -18.67 -1.78 9.06
N GLN A 892 -18.15 -2.95 9.42
CA GLN A 892 -16.89 -3.10 10.14
C GLN A 892 -16.23 -4.44 9.78
N ALA A 893 -14.98 -4.40 9.32
CA ALA A 893 -14.22 -5.61 9.04
C ALA A 893 -14.04 -6.45 10.32
N ALA A 894 -14.16 -7.77 10.18
CA ALA A 894 -14.00 -8.70 11.30
C ALA A 894 -12.55 -8.72 11.81
N GLU A 895 -12.36 -8.85 13.12
CA GLU A 895 -11.03 -8.83 13.74
C GLU A 895 -10.12 -9.95 13.22
N TYR A 896 -8.81 -9.69 13.29
CA TYR A 896 -7.78 -10.71 13.09
C TYR A 896 -7.68 -11.52 14.39
N ILE A 897 -8.27 -12.72 14.38
CA ILE A 897 -8.32 -13.64 15.52
C ILE A 897 -7.06 -14.49 15.51
#